data_AF-S3ZT48-F1
#
_entry.id   AF-S3ZT48-F1
#
_cell.length_a   1.000
_cell.length_b   1.000
_cell.length_c   1.000
_cell.angle_alpha   90.00
_cell.angle_beta   90.00
_cell.angle_gamma   90.00
#
_symmetry.space_group_name_H-M   'P 1'
#
loop_
_entity.id
_entity.type
_entity.pdbx_description
1 polymer ?
#
loop_
_entity_poly.entity_id
_entity_poly.type
_entity_poly.pdbx_seq_one_letter_code
_entity_poly.pdbx_strand_id
1 'polypeptide(L)'
;MSEALDPTPYDALLLLSFGGPEGPDDVVPFLENVTRGRGIPKERLKEVGQHYFLFGGVSPINDQNRTLLDALRKDFAEHGLDLPVYWGNRNWSPYLTDTLRELVQDGRRRVLVLATSAYASYSGCRQYREDLAAALATLREEGLELPRVDKLRHYFNHPGFVRPVIDGVLKSLADLPEEVREGAHLAFTTHSIPTAAADTSGRVEDHGDGGAYVRQHLDVARLVADAVREETGADHPWQLVYQSRSGAPHIPWLEPDICDHLEERHAAGAPAVVMVPIGFVSDHMEVLYDLDTEATAKAAELGLPVRREGGGAGPAGAPLGHRRRRPAVRRRGPRARPGARRRRERARGDAVRPGRARPEPRPVPGGLLPGPHPEARGRGRRQSVRLARGPPPAPRSTVTDPAPQDRLKAELLAVALEAASRAGELLRDGRPADLGVAATKSSAVDVVTEMDIASEKLITDFFADRRPGDGVLGEEGASSEGTSGVQWIIDPIDGTVNYLYGRPDWAVSIAARKDGETLVGVVHAPVRGETFRAVLGQGAYVGDRPARVRPAPPFEQALIGTGFGYIAERRAHQAEVVRQLLPRVRDIRRAGSAAIDLCDVAAGRLDAYYERGLNPWDFAAGDLVAREAGALTGGRPGEPLSGELAVAGPPGLFEQLQTLLDDLGAWHD
;
A
#
# COMPACT_ATOMS: atom_id res chain seq x y z
N MET A 1 -1.76 -13.33 -57.17
CA MET A 1 -0.42 -12.80 -56.83
C MET A 1 -0.50 -12.30 -55.41
N SER A 2 -0.02 -13.11 -54.46
CA SER A 2 0.11 -12.68 -53.06
C SER A 2 1.19 -11.58 -53.06
N GLU A 3 0.87 -10.37 -52.61
CA GLU A 3 1.92 -9.41 -52.27
C GLU A 3 2.74 -10.06 -51.18
N ALA A 4 4.00 -10.40 -51.48
CA ALA A 4 4.92 -10.90 -50.47
C ALA A 4 4.92 -9.91 -49.30
N LEU A 5 4.82 -10.42 -48.07
CA LEU A 5 4.93 -9.59 -46.89
C LEU A 5 6.34 -8.98 -46.89
N ASP A 6 6.42 -7.66 -46.94
CA ASP A 6 7.68 -6.91 -46.89
C ASP A 6 7.87 -6.36 -45.47
N PRO A 7 8.88 -6.83 -44.71
CA PRO A 7 9.15 -6.33 -43.37
C PRO A 7 9.79 -4.94 -43.38
N THR A 8 10.23 -4.45 -44.54
CA THR A 8 10.92 -3.16 -44.68
C THR A 8 10.09 -2.04 -44.04
N PRO A 9 10.70 -1.19 -43.19
CA PRO A 9 12.14 -1.03 -43.01
C PRO A 9 12.74 -1.82 -41.83
N TYR A 10 12.05 -2.80 -41.26
CA TYR A 10 12.53 -3.56 -40.11
C TYR A 10 13.38 -4.75 -40.54
N ASP A 11 14.42 -5.05 -39.77
CA ASP A 11 15.37 -6.13 -40.02
C ASP A 11 15.42 -7.18 -38.89
N ALA A 12 14.65 -6.97 -37.81
CA ALA A 12 14.35 -7.98 -36.79
C ALA A 12 13.02 -7.68 -36.06
N LEU A 13 12.43 -8.73 -35.48
CA LEU A 13 11.38 -8.66 -34.47
C LEU A 13 11.94 -9.06 -33.11
N LEU A 14 11.68 -8.27 -32.08
CA LEU A 14 11.95 -8.60 -30.68
C LEU A 14 10.62 -8.89 -29.98
N LEU A 15 10.41 -10.14 -29.57
CA LEU A 15 9.40 -10.53 -28.60
C LEU A 15 9.91 -10.13 -27.20
N LEU A 16 9.25 -9.17 -26.57
CA LEU A 16 9.60 -8.68 -25.25
C LEU A 16 8.56 -9.12 -24.23
N SER A 17 8.98 -9.92 -23.25
CA SER A 17 8.09 -10.48 -22.23
C SER A 17 8.55 -10.17 -20.80
N PHE A 18 7.75 -10.56 -19.81
CA PHE A 18 8.06 -10.32 -18.40
C PHE A 18 9.23 -11.20 -17.93
N GLY A 19 9.23 -12.47 -18.35
CA GLY A 19 10.15 -13.50 -17.89
C GLY A 19 9.75 -14.11 -16.56
N GLY A 20 10.15 -15.34 -16.30
CA GLY A 20 9.89 -16.04 -15.04
C GLY A 20 10.99 -17.04 -14.70
N PRO A 21 11.05 -17.51 -13.44
CA PRO A 21 12.03 -18.49 -12.98
C PRO A 21 11.85 -19.83 -13.72
N GLU A 22 12.94 -20.54 -13.99
CA GLU A 22 12.94 -21.83 -14.70
C GLU A 22 13.26 -23.02 -13.79
N GLY A 23 13.29 -22.78 -12.47
CA GLY A 23 13.51 -23.80 -11.47
C GLY A 23 13.53 -23.21 -10.05
N PRO A 24 13.56 -24.06 -9.01
CA PRO A 24 13.48 -23.62 -7.62
C PRO A 24 14.58 -22.62 -7.23
N ASP A 25 15.80 -22.82 -7.72
CA ASP A 25 16.94 -21.94 -7.40
C ASP A 25 16.82 -20.55 -8.05
N ASP A 26 16.00 -20.42 -9.10
CA ASP A 26 15.76 -19.16 -9.80
C ASP A 26 14.72 -18.28 -9.08
N VAL A 27 13.84 -18.87 -8.27
CA VAL A 27 12.65 -18.17 -7.72
C VAL A 27 13.04 -16.93 -6.93
N VAL A 28 13.96 -17.06 -5.97
CA VAL A 28 14.34 -15.94 -5.11
C VAL A 28 15.11 -14.87 -5.88
N PRO A 29 16.17 -15.21 -6.66
CA PRO A 29 16.83 -14.23 -7.53
C PRO A 29 15.90 -13.53 -8.53
N PHE A 30 14.92 -14.26 -9.07
CA PHE A 30 13.90 -13.69 -9.95
C PHE A 30 13.05 -12.65 -9.22
N LEU A 31 12.56 -12.99 -8.02
CA LEU A 31 11.78 -12.07 -7.22
C LEU A 31 12.64 -10.85 -6.82
N GLU A 32 13.91 -11.03 -6.46
CA GLU A 32 14.88 -9.94 -6.20
C GLU A 32 14.97 -8.97 -7.40
N ASN A 33 14.95 -9.49 -8.63
CA ASN A 33 14.94 -8.69 -9.86
C ASN A 33 13.62 -7.94 -10.07
N VAL A 34 12.48 -8.64 -9.97
CA VAL A 34 11.15 -8.04 -10.12
C VAL A 34 10.94 -6.90 -9.12
N THR A 35 11.48 -7.06 -7.92
CA THR A 35 11.33 -6.12 -6.80
C THR A 35 12.54 -5.20 -6.64
N ARG A 36 13.44 -5.14 -7.63
CA ARG A 36 14.66 -4.32 -7.56
C ARG A 36 14.30 -2.86 -7.29
N GLY A 37 15.02 -2.26 -6.35
CA GLY A 37 14.76 -0.87 -5.91
C GLY A 37 13.56 -0.72 -4.97
N ARG A 38 12.85 -1.81 -4.64
CA ARG A 38 11.76 -1.82 -3.64
C ARG A 38 12.21 -2.27 -2.25
N GLY A 39 13.47 -2.69 -2.09
CA GLY A 39 14.07 -2.99 -0.79
C GLY A 39 13.51 -4.23 -0.08
N ILE A 40 12.85 -5.16 -0.79
CA ILE A 40 12.22 -6.34 -0.19
C ILE A 40 13.29 -7.33 0.31
N PRO A 41 13.28 -7.73 1.60
CA PRO A 41 14.23 -8.68 2.15
C PRO A 41 14.17 -10.06 1.50
N LYS A 42 15.33 -10.72 1.36
CA LYS A 42 15.45 -12.03 0.72
C LYS A 42 14.56 -13.11 1.34
N GLU A 43 14.33 -13.04 2.65
CA GLU A 43 13.50 -14.01 3.36
C GLU A 43 12.00 -13.84 3.05
N ARG A 44 11.53 -12.60 2.85
CA ARG A 44 10.18 -12.35 2.33
C ARG A 44 10.02 -12.82 0.89
N LEU A 45 11.07 -12.70 0.07
CA LEU A 45 11.06 -13.26 -1.29
C LEU A 45 11.01 -14.79 -1.28
N LYS A 46 11.60 -15.47 -0.29
CA LYS A 46 11.43 -16.92 -0.10
C LYS A 46 10.00 -17.29 0.28
N GLU A 47 9.35 -16.50 1.12
CA GLU A 47 7.96 -16.71 1.53
C GLU A 47 6.99 -16.52 0.36
N VAL A 48 7.09 -15.40 -0.37
CA VAL A 48 6.32 -15.18 -1.62
C VAL A 48 6.67 -16.23 -2.68
N GLY A 49 7.91 -16.70 -2.69
CA GLY A 49 8.40 -17.80 -3.52
C GLY A 49 7.73 -19.15 -3.24
N GLN A 50 7.04 -19.33 -2.11
CA GLN A 50 6.37 -20.60 -1.77
C GLN A 50 5.35 -21.02 -2.82
N HIS A 51 4.65 -20.07 -3.43
CA HIS A 51 3.71 -20.38 -4.51
C HIS A 51 4.43 -20.96 -5.74
N TYR A 52 5.62 -20.46 -6.07
CA TYR A 52 6.43 -21.05 -7.16
C TYR A 52 6.85 -22.48 -6.83
N PHE A 53 7.19 -22.78 -5.57
CA PHE A 53 7.63 -24.12 -5.17
C PHE A 53 6.53 -25.19 -5.26
N LEU A 54 5.25 -24.82 -5.10
CA LEU A 54 4.11 -25.71 -5.36
C LEU A 54 4.06 -26.20 -6.82
N PHE A 55 4.66 -25.43 -7.74
CA PHE A 55 4.77 -25.75 -9.17
C PHE A 55 6.22 -26.09 -9.59
N GLY A 56 7.04 -26.59 -8.67
CA GLY A 56 8.42 -26.99 -8.96
C GLY A 56 9.38 -25.83 -9.22
N GLY A 57 9.02 -24.60 -8.83
CA GLY A 57 9.84 -23.40 -9.02
C GLY A 57 9.81 -22.83 -10.44
N VAL A 58 8.98 -23.37 -11.33
CA VAL A 58 8.95 -23.00 -12.76
C VAL A 58 7.74 -22.13 -13.04
N SER A 59 7.96 -20.98 -13.67
CA SER A 59 6.88 -20.17 -14.24
C SER A 59 6.55 -20.63 -15.66
N PRO A 60 5.27 -20.82 -16.02
CA PRO A 60 4.88 -21.26 -17.36
C PRO A 60 5.18 -20.23 -18.46
N ILE A 61 5.44 -18.97 -18.09
CA ILE A 61 5.57 -17.86 -19.04
C ILE A 61 6.71 -18.06 -20.05
N ASN A 62 7.83 -18.65 -19.64
CA ASN A 62 8.96 -18.85 -20.54
C ASN A 62 8.68 -19.95 -21.57
N ASP A 63 8.04 -21.04 -21.19
CA ASP A 63 7.63 -22.09 -22.13
C ASP A 63 6.56 -21.61 -23.09
N GLN A 64 5.64 -20.76 -22.62
CA GLN A 64 4.67 -20.09 -23.47
C GLN A 64 5.34 -19.13 -24.46
N ASN A 65 6.34 -18.35 -24.01
CA ASN A 65 7.12 -17.49 -24.90
C ASN A 65 7.90 -18.30 -25.95
N ARG A 66 8.47 -19.47 -25.59
CA ARG A 66 9.11 -20.39 -26.56
C ARG A 66 8.11 -20.90 -27.58
N THR A 67 6.93 -21.33 -27.12
CA THR A 67 5.84 -21.79 -28.00
C THR A 67 5.41 -20.68 -28.96
N LEU A 68 5.25 -19.44 -28.46
CA LEU A 68 4.92 -18.28 -29.27
C LEU A 68 6.04 -17.93 -30.25
N LEU A 69 7.29 -18.01 -29.83
CA LEU A 69 8.45 -17.75 -30.67
C LEU A 69 8.52 -18.74 -31.84
N ASP A 70 8.30 -20.02 -31.58
CA ASP A 70 8.26 -21.07 -32.60
C ASP A 70 7.06 -20.87 -33.55
N ALA A 71 5.90 -20.51 -33.02
CA ALA A 71 4.71 -20.19 -33.82
C ALA A 71 4.96 -18.98 -34.74
N LEU A 72 5.56 -17.90 -34.24
CA LEU A 72 5.88 -16.71 -35.03
C LEU A 72 6.90 -17.02 -36.13
N ARG A 73 7.95 -17.78 -35.81
CA ARG A 73 8.98 -18.17 -36.79
C ARG A 73 8.39 -19.06 -37.89
N LYS A 74 7.52 -19.99 -37.51
CA LYS A 74 6.80 -20.85 -38.46
C LYS A 74 5.86 -20.03 -39.34
N ASP A 75 5.03 -19.16 -38.76
CA ASP A 75 4.11 -18.31 -39.52
C ASP A 75 4.85 -17.39 -40.51
N PHE A 76 5.97 -16.80 -40.08
CA PHE A 76 6.81 -15.97 -40.93
C PHE A 76 7.39 -16.77 -42.10
N ALA A 77 7.92 -17.97 -41.83
CA ALA A 77 8.45 -18.84 -42.88
C ALA A 77 7.37 -19.27 -43.88
N GLU A 78 6.17 -19.65 -43.40
CA GLU A 78 5.04 -20.07 -44.24
C GLU A 78 4.53 -18.94 -45.14
N HIS A 79 4.65 -17.69 -44.70
CA HIS A 79 4.27 -16.51 -45.47
C HIS A 79 5.43 -15.84 -46.22
N GLY A 80 6.63 -16.44 -46.22
CA GLY A 80 7.81 -15.92 -46.92
C GLY A 80 8.36 -14.61 -46.35
N LEU A 81 8.11 -14.34 -45.06
CA LEU A 81 8.61 -13.16 -44.35
C LEU A 81 9.98 -13.49 -43.73
N ASP A 82 11.06 -13.05 -44.39
CA ASP A 82 12.43 -13.22 -43.90
C ASP A 82 12.79 -12.18 -42.83
N LEU A 83 12.14 -12.28 -41.67
CA LEU A 83 12.37 -11.39 -40.52
C LEU A 83 12.77 -12.22 -39.29
N PRO A 84 14.03 -12.16 -38.82
CA PRO A 84 14.45 -12.94 -37.67
C PRO A 84 13.75 -12.49 -36.39
N VAL A 85 13.35 -13.45 -35.56
CA VAL A 85 12.64 -13.22 -34.30
C VAL A 85 13.55 -13.57 -33.12
N TYR A 86 13.77 -12.57 -32.26
CA TYR A 86 14.54 -12.65 -31.00
C TYR A 86 13.58 -12.56 -29.83
N TRP A 87 13.98 -13.08 -28.67
CA TRP A 87 13.19 -13.04 -27.45
C TRP A 87 14.04 -12.55 -26.30
N GLY A 88 13.53 -11.54 -25.58
CA GLY A 88 14.14 -11.01 -24.38
C GLY A 88 13.09 -10.74 -23.30
N ASN A 89 13.52 -10.88 -22.05
CA ASN A 89 12.69 -10.75 -20.87
C ASN A 89 13.15 -9.58 -20.01
N ARG A 90 12.22 -9.02 -19.25
CA ARG A 90 12.47 -7.89 -18.35
C ARG A 90 13.16 -8.34 -17.06
N ASN A 91 12.70 -9.45 -16.48
CA ASN A 91 13.05 -9.82 -15.10
C ASN A 91 13.86 -11.12 -14.98
N TRP A 92 13.93 -11.94 -16.03
CA TRP A 92 14.69 -13.19 -16.03
C TRP A 92 15.37 -13.47 -17.37
N SER A 93 16.16 -14.54 -17.45
CA SER A 93 16.81 -14.96 -18.70
C SER A 93 15.79 -15.43 -19.75
N PRO A 94 16.06 -15.26 -21.06
CA PRO A 94 17.11 -14.41 -21.64
C PRO A 94 16.81 -12.93 -21.38
N TYR A 95 17.76 -12.17 -20.82
CA TYR A 95 17.50 -10.77 -20.47
C TYR A 95 17.43 -9.88 -21.72
N LEU A 96 16.56 -8.87 -21.68
CA LEU A 96 16.37 -7.87 -22.73
C LEU A 96 17.70 -7.23 -23.17
N THR A 97 18.54 -6.82 -22.21
CA THR A 97 19.83 -6.18 -22.50
C THR A 97 20.75 -7.11 -23.28
N ASP A 98 20.81 -8.39 -22.89
CA ASP A 98 21.65 -9.39 -23.56
C ASP A 98 21.14 -9.68 -24.97
N THR A 99 19.81 -9.79 -25.13
CA THR A 99 19.16 -9.99 -26.43
C THR A 99 19.38 -8.82 -27.37
N LEU A 100 19.30 -7.57 -26.87
CA LEU A 100 19.60 -6.37 -27.66
C LEU A 100 21.08 -6.31 -28.06
N ARG A 101 21.98 -6.78 -27.19
CA ARG A 101 23.40 -6.88 -27.51
C ARG A 101 23.64 -7.86 -28.66
N GLU A 102 23.03 -9.04 -28.60
CA GLU A 102 23.06 -10.05 -29.67
C GLU A 102 22.51 -9.48 -30.99
N LEU A 103 21.32 -8.85 -30.95
CA LEU A 103 20.71 -8.17 -32.10
C LEU A 103 21.68 -7.19 -32.79
N VAL A 104 22.40 -6.39 -32.02
CA VAL A 104 23.35 -5.40 -32.56
C VAL A 104 24.59 -6.09 -33.16
N GLN A 105 25.09 -7.14 -32.51
CA GLN A 105 26.23 -7.92 -32.99
C GLN A 105 25.90 -8.64 -34.31
N ASP A 106 24.65 -9.08 -34.47
CA ASP A 106 24.10 -9.64 -35.70
C ASP A 106 23.80 -8.60 -36.79
N GLY A 107 24.13 -7.34 -36.54
CA GLY A 107 23.99 -6.24 -37.50
C GLY A 107 22.57 -5.71 -37.67
N ARG A 108 21.65 -6.02 -36.74
CA ARG A 108 20.26 -5.53 -36.80
C ARG A 108 20.19 -4.08 -36.34
N ARG A 109 19.53 -3.22 -37.12
CA ARG A 109 19.51 -1.76 -36.92
C ARG A 109 18.10 -1.19 -36.77
N ARG A 110 17.07 -1.89 -37.23
CA ARG A 110 15.67 -1.45 -37.15
C ARG A 110 14.82 -2.58 -36.63
N VAL A 111 14.62 -2.57 -35.31
CA VAL A 111 13.97 -3.65 -34.58
C VAL A 111 12.53 -3.26 -34.25
N LEU A 112 11.59 -4.11 -34.66
CA LEU A 112 10.19 -4.01 -34.24
C LEU A 112 10.04 -4.73 -32.90
N VAL A 113 9.34 -4.14 -31.92
CA VAL A 113 9.14 -4.77 -30.60
C VAL A 113 7.68 -5.16 -30.39
N LEU A 114 7.43 -6.45 -30.21
CA LEU A 114 6.15 -7.00 -29.75
C LEU A 114 6.23 -7.27 -28.25
N ALA A 115 5.55 -6.47 -27.44
CA ALA A 115 5.42 -6.74 -26.01
C ALA A 115 4.29 -7.77 -25.78
N THR A 116 4.48 -8.72 -24.88
CA THR A 116 3.44 -9.72 -24.53
C THR A 116 2.30 -9.15 -23.67
N SER A 117 2.41 -7.89 -23.25
CA SER A 117 1.31 -7.14 -22.63
C SER A 117 0.46 -6.43 -23.68
N ALA A 118 -0.82 -6.81 -23.76
CA ALA A 118 -1.79 -6.27 -24.72
C ALA A 118 -2.37 -4.89 -24.32
N TYR A 119 -2.27 -4.51 -23.05
CA TYR A 119 -3.01 -3.39 -22.44
C TYR A 119 -2.12 -2.21 -22.04
N ALA A 120 -2.73 -1.03 -21.96
CA ALA A 120 -2.10 0.17 -21.44
C ALA A 120 -2.16 0.20 -19.90
N SER A 121 -0.99 0.18 -19.26
CA SER A 121 -0.80 0.50 -17.84
C SER A 121 0.64 0.89 -17.56
N TYR A 122 0.99 1.23 -16.31
CA TYR A 122 2.39 1.41 -15.95
C TYR A 122 3.19 0.13 -16.21
N SER A 123 2.83 -0.97 -15.55
CA SER A 123 3.52 -2.26 -15.63
C SER A 123 3.46 -2.91 -17.02
N GLY A 124 2.32 -2.76 -17.71
CA GLY A 124 2.06 -3.38 -19.01
C GLY A 124 2.50 -2.55 -20.22
N CYS A 125 2.81 -1.26 -20.04
CA CYS A 125 3.21 -0.41 -21.16
C CYS A 125 4.38 0.52 -20.86
N ARG A 126 4.28 1.37 -19.83
CA ARG A 126 5.30 2.38 -19.54
C ARG A 126 6.61 1.73 -19.12
N GLN A 127 6.56 0.75 -18.22
CA GLN A 127 7.73 0.07 -17.70
C GLN A 127 8.49 -0.68 -18.81
N TYR A 128 7.79 -1.37 -19.72
CA TYR A 128 8.41 -1.95 -20.93
C TYR A 128 9.21 -0.93 -21.77
N ARG A 129 8.77 0.34 -21.83
CA ARG A 129 9.50 1.41 -22.53
C ARG A 129 10.70 1.90 -21.72
N GLU A 130 10.56 1.98 -20.41
CA GLU A 130 11.64 2.33 -19.48
C GLU A 130 12.75 1.26 -19.53
N ASP A 131 12.39 -0.02 -19.56
CA ASP A 131 13.33 -1.14 -19.68
C ASP A 131 14.08 -1.13 -21.02
N LEU A 132 13.37 -0.87 -22.14
CA LEU A 132 14.02 -0.66 -23.45
C LEU A 132 14.98 0.53 -23.43
N ALA A 133 14.59 1.64 -22.80
CA ALA A 133 15.45 2.82 -22.71
C ALA A 133 16.70 2.55 -21.85
N ALA A 134 16.54 1.84 -20.73
CA ALA A 134 17.64 1.43 -19.86
C ALA A 134 18.61 0.49 -20.58
N ALA A 135 18.10 -0.54 -21.26
CA ALA A 135 18.94 -1.46 -22.02
C ALA A 135 19.73 -0.75 -23.13
N LEU A 136 19.08 0.17 -23.88
CA LEU A 136 19.77 1.00 -24.88
C LEU A 136 20.80 1.96 -24.27
N ALA A 137 20.60 2.40 -23.02
CA ALA A 137 21.60 3.18 -22.30
C ALA A 137 22.83 2.34 -21.96
N THR A 138 22.63 1.12 -21.47
CA THR A 138 23.72 0.16 -21.22
C THR A 138 24.52 -0.14 -22.48
N LEU A 139 23.86 -0.47 -23.60
CA LEU A 139 24.55 -0.70 -24.88
C LEU A 139 25.37 0.53 -25.34
N ARG A 140 24.90 1.74 -25.04
CA ARG A 140 25.63 2.98 -25.36
C ARG A 140 26.90 3.10 -24.54
N GLU A 141 26.84 2.78 -23.26
CA GLU A 141 27.99 2.77 -22.35
C GLU A 141 29.03 1.73 -22.77
N GLU A 142 28.57 0.60 -23.33
CA GLU A 142 29.43 -0.44 -23.93
C GLU A 142 30.05 -0.01 -25.28
N GLY A 143 29.70 1.17 -25.81
CA GLY A 143 30.23 1.68 -27.09
C GLY A 143 29.62 1.03 -28.33
N LEU A 144 28.48 0.35 -28.19
CA LEU A 144 27.79 -0.29 -29.31
C LEU A 144 26.95 0.71 -30.10
N GLU A 145 26.91 0.52 -31.42
CA GLU A 145 26.03 1.31 -32.28
C GLU A 145 24.57 0.88 -32.04
N LEU A 146 23.74 1.81 -31.57
CA LEU A 146 22.40 1.50 -31.09
C LEU A 146 21.41 1.22 -32.23
N PRO A 147 20.55 0.21 -32.09
CA PRO A 147 19.46 -0.01 -33.03
C PRO A 147 18.34 1.01 -32.76
N ARG A 148 17.58 1.32 -33.81
CA ARG A 148 16.27 1.95 -33.65
C ARG A 148 15.26 0.88 -33.27
N VAL A 149 14.64 1.04 -32.11
CA VAL A 149 13.54 0.16 -31.65
C VAL A 149 12.20 0.88 -31.79
N ASP A 150 11.24 0.26 -32.47
CA ASP A 150 9.88 0.77 -32.60
C ASP A 150 8.91 -0.25 -31.97
N LYS A 151 8.27 0.12 -30.84
CA LYS A 151 7.29 -0.74 -30.16
C LYS A 151 5.96 -0.75 -30.93
N LEU A 152 5.42 -1.94 -31.17
CA LEU A 152 4.07 -2.13 -31.70
C LEU A 152 3.02 -1.51 -30.78
N ARG A 153 1.91 -1.08 -31.38
CA ARG A 153 0.75 -0.60 -30.63
C ARG A 153 0.15 -1.71 -29.77
N HIS A 154 -0.61 -1.32 -28.76
CA HIS A 154 -1.49 -2.24 -28.03
C HIS A 154 -2.42 -2.97 -29.00
N TYR A 155 -2.64 -4.26 -28.74
CA TYR A 155 -3.37 -5.18 -29.63
C TYR A 155 -4.53 -5.89 -28.93
N PHE A 156 -4.96 -5.41 -27.75
CA PHE A 156 -6.11 -5.94 -27.00
C PHE A 156 -7.38 -6.14 -27.85
N ASN A 157 -7.61 -5.30 -28.87
CA ASN A 157 -8.77 -5.41 -29.75
C ASN A 157 -8.43 -5.97 -31.15
N HIS A 158 -7.26 -6.57 -31.31
CA HIS A 158 -6.88 -7.18 -32.57
C HIS A 158 -7.67 -8.49 -32.75
N PRO A 159 -8.21 -8.81 -33.94
CA PRO A 159 -8.94 -10.05 -34.16
C PRO A 159 -8.15 -11.30 -33.80
N GLY A 160 -6.83 -11.29 -34.01
CA GLY A 160 -5.95 -12.39 -33.62
C GLY A 160 -5.75 -12.59 -32.12
N PHE A 161 -6.16 -11.63 -31.29
CA PHE A 161 -6.23 -11.75 -29.83
C PHE A 161 -7.66 -12.08 -29.39
N VAL A 162 -8.66 -11.40 -29.94
CA VAL A 162 -10.06 -11.54 -29.52
C VAL A 162 -10.68 -12.87 -29.97
N ARG A 163 -10.34 -13.38 -31.16
CA ARG A 163 -10.97 -14.61 -31.69
C ARG A 163 -10.68 -15.86 -30.84
N PRO A 164 -9.43 -16.14 -30.43
CA PRO A 164 -9.16 -17.25 -29.52
C PRO A 164 -9.96 -17.17 -28.22
N VAL A 165 -10.13 -15.97 -27.65
CA VAL A 165 -10.96 -15.78 -26.43
C VAL A 165 -12.42 -16.13 -26.71
N ILE A 166 -12.99 -15.71 -27.85
CA ILE A 166 -14.35 -16.09 -28.25
C ILE A 166 -14.49 -17.61 -28.34
N ASP A 167 -13.57 -18.27 -29.06
CA ASP A 167 -13.61 -19.72 -29.25
C ASP A 167 -13.53 -20.47 -27.90
N GLY A 168 -12.71 -19.98 -26.98
CA GLY A 168 -12.59 -20.50 -25.62
C GLY A 168 -13.86 -20.31 -24.79
N VAL A 169 -14.52 -19.16 -24.87
CA VAL A 169 -15.81 -18.91 -24.20
C VAL A 169 -16.88 -19.84 -24.74
N LEU A 170 -16.98 -20.00 -26.06
CA LEU A 170 -17.95 -20.90 -26.69
C LEU A 170 -17.76 -22.35 -26.25
N LYS A 171 -16.51 -22.81 -26.16
CA LYS A 171 -16.16 -24.13 -25.63
C LYS A 171 -16.58 -24.26 -24.15
N SER A 172 -16.27 -23.26 -23.33
CA SER A 172 -16.59 -23.28 -21.90
C SER A 172 -18.10 -23.30 -21.65
N LEU A 173 -18.88 -22.58 -22.46
CA LEU A 173 -20.34 -22.64 -22.45
C LEU A 173 -20.84 -24.03 -22.86
N ALA A 174 -20.25 -24.64 -23.89
CA ALA A 174 -20.61 -26.00 -24.32
C ALA A 174 -20.34 -27.05 -23.22
N ASP A 175 -19.30 -26.86 -22.42
CA ASP A 175 -18.93 -27.75 -21.31
C ASP A 175 -19.80 -27.60 -20.05
N LEU A 176 -20.69 -26.60 -19.99
CA LEU A 176 -21.71 -26.48 -18.96
C LEU A 176 -22.91 -27.42 -19.22
N PRO A 177 -23.62 -27.87 -18.16
CA PRO A 177 -24.90 -28.57 -18.30
C PRO A 177 -25.88 -27.75 -19.15
N GLU A 178 -26.66 -28.44 -19.98
CA GLU A 178 -27.54 -27.80 -20.97
C GLU A 178 -28.56 -26.87 -20.30
N GLU A 179 -29.08 -27.25 -19.14
CA GLU A 179 -30.09 -26.54 -18.37
C GLU A 179 -29.63 -25.21 -17.77
N VAL A 180 -28.32 -25.02 -17.57
CA VAL A 180 -27.76 -23.77 -17.01
C VAL A 180 -27.04 -22.92 -18.05
N ARG A 181 -26.77 -23.50 -19.24
CA ARG A 181 -25.93 -22.88 -20.27
C ARG A 181 -26.46 -21.54 -20.73
N GLU A 182 -27.74 -21.46 -21.13
CA GLU A 182 -28.34 -20.24 -21.71
C GLU A 182 -28.34 -19.06 -20.73
N GLY A 183 -28.49 -19.33 -19.44
CA GLY A 183 -28.47 -18.30 -18.39
C GLY A 183 -27.11 -18.03 -17.76
N ALA A 184 -26.04 -18.65 -18.25
CA ALA A 184 -24.71 -18.49 -17.66
C ALA A 184 -24.21 -17.04 -17.75
N HIS A 185 -23.58 -16.55 -16.68
CA HIS A 185 -22.98 -15.21 -16.62
C HIS A 185 -21.51 -15.25 -17.04
N LEU A 186 -21.05 -14.29 -17.85
CA LEU A 186 -19.64 -14.19 -18.24
C LEU A 186 -18.90 -13.23 -17.29
N ALA A 187 -17.95 -13.76 -16.52
CA ALA A 187 -17.06 -12.98 -15.66
C ALA A 187 -15.73 -12.75 -16.39
N PHE A 188 -15.57 -11.59 -17.03
CA PHE A 188 -14.33 -11.23 -17.70
C PHE A 188 -13.29 -10.82 -16.66
N THR A 189 -12.21 -11.58 -16.51
CA THR A 189 -11.24 -11.38 -15.43
C THR A 189 -9.95 -10.74 -15.91
N THR A 190 -9.37 -9.88 -15.07
CA THR A 190 -8.03 -9.30 -15.27
C THR A 190 -7.38 -8.98 -13.92
N HIS A 191 -6.07 -8.72 -13.92
CA HIS A 191 -5.37 -8.32 -12.70
C HIS A 191 -5.92 -6.99 -12.18
N SER A 192 -6.23 -6.97 -10.89
CA SER A 192 -6.53 -5.73 -10.19
C SER A 192 -5.25 -4.89 -10.11
N ILE A 193 -5.42 -3.57 -10.21
CA ILE A 193 -4.35 -2.61 -9.96
C ILE A 193 -4.92 -1.50 -9.06
N PRO A 194 -4.08 -0.78 -8.30
CA PRO A 194 -4.54 0.39 -7.56
C PRO A 194 -5.29 1.35 -8.48
N THR A 195 -6.44 1.88 -8.03
CA THR A 195 -7.29 2.76 -8.85
C THR A 195 -6.50 3.94 -9.41
N ALA A 196 -5.61 4.54 -8.62
CA ALA A 196 -4.72 5.61 -9.08
C ALA A 196 -3.77 5.19 -10.23
N ALA A 197 -3.32 3.93 -10.26
CA ALA A 197 -2.52 3.40 -11.37
C ALA A 197 -3.39 3.16 -12.62
N ALA A 198 -4.64 2.75 -12.44
CA ALA A 198 -5.61 2.65 -13.53
C ALA A 198 -5.91 4.04 -14.13
N ASP A 199 -6.19 5.04 -13.29
CA ASP A 199 -6.54 6.40 -13.70
C ASP A 199 -5.42 7.10 -14.48
N THR A 200 -4.16 6.77 -14.16
CA THR A 200 -2.99 7.30 -14.87
C THR A 200 -2.63 6.50 -16.12
N SER A 201 -3.40 5.47 -16.47
CA SER A 201 -3.17 4.67 -17.67
C SER A 201 -3.71 5.39 -18.92
N GLY A 202 -2.84 5.66 -19.89
CA GLY A 202 -3.20 6.37 -21.11
C GLY A 202 -3.21 7.89 -20.95
N ARG A 203 -3.87 8.61 -21.87
CA ARG A 203 -4.02 10.07 -21.76
C ARG A 203 -5.30 10.37 -20.98
N VAL A 204 -5.17 11.14 -19.89
CA VAL A 204 -6.27 11.42 -18.94
C VAL A 204 -7.50 12.01 -19.63
N GLU A 205 -7.30 12.85 -20.64
CA GLU A 205 -8.36 13.55 -21.39
C GLU A 205 -9.32 12.61 -22.16
N ASP A 206 -8.91 11.37 -22.43
CA ASP A 206 -9.58 10.48 -23.39
C ASP A 206 -10.39 9.33 -22.73
N HIS A 207 -10.30 9.13 -21.40
CA HIS A 207 -10.56 7.80 -20.83
C HIS A 207 -11.54 7.65 -19.65
N GLY A 208 -11.95 8.70 -18.95
CA GLY A 208 -12.87 8.58 -17.79
C GLY A 208 -12.27 7.77 -16.63
N ASP A 209 -13.11 7.37 -15.68
CA ASP A 209 -12.69 6.63 -14.47
C ASP A 209 -12.05 5.27 -14.83
N GLY A 210 -10.94 4.91 -14.18
CA GLY A 210 -10.18 3.69 -14.46
C GLY A 210 -9.24 3.78 -15.67
N GLY A 211 -9.21 4.94 -16.35
CA GLY A 211 -8.29 5.25 -17.44
C GLY A 211 -8.38 4.29 -18.64
N ALA A 212 -7.30 4.26 -19.45
CA ALA A 212 -7.22 3.39 -20.62
C ALA A 212 -7.21 1.91 -20.24
N TYR A 213 -6.75 1.55 -19.04
CA TYR A 213 -6.66 0.16 -18.61
C TYR A 213 -8.05 -0.47 -18.55
N VAL A 214 -8.95 0.10 -17.75
CA VAL A 214 -10.32 -0.41 -17.58
C VAL A 214 -11.09 -0.33 -18.90
N ARG A 215 -10.99 0.81 -19.62
CA ARG A 215 -11.65 0.99 -20.91
C ARG A 215 -11.28 -0.08 -21.93
N GLN A 216 -10.00 -0.41 -22.07
CA GLN A 216 -9.54 -1.41 -23.03
C GLN A 216 -10.06 -2.81 -22.69
N HIS A 217 -10.12 -3.17 -21.41
CA HIS A 217 -10.69 -4.45 -20.98
C HIS A 217 -12.21 -4.51 -21.24
N LEU A 218 -12.95 -3.44 -20.92
CA LEU A 218 -14.37 -3.34 -21.24
C LEU A 218 -14.64 -3.42 -22.75
N ASP A 219 -13.75 -2.87 -23.58
CA ASP A 219 -13.85 -2.99 -25.04
C ASP A 219 -13.66 -4.43 -25.51
N VAL A 220 -12.71 -5.19 -24.94
CA VAL A 220 -12.55 -6.62 -25.25
C VAL A 220 -13.76 -7.42 -24.78
N ALA A 221 -14.19 -7.22 -23.53
CA ALA A 221 -15.35 -7.90 -22.96
C ALA A 221 -16.60 -7.73 -23.85
N ARG A 222 -16.85 -6.49 -24.31
CA ARG A 222 -17.95 -6.19 -25.23
C ARG A 222 -17.79 -6.90 -26.58
N LEU A 223 -16.61 -6.87 -27.19
CA LEU A 223 -16.35 -7.55 -28.47
C LEU A 223 -16.56 -9.06 -28.37
N VAL A 224 -16.13 -9.67 -27.26
CA VAL A 224 -16.32 -11.11 -27.03
C VAL A 224 -17.79 -11.42 -26.79
N ALA A 225 -18.46 -10.69 -25.89
CA ALA A 225 -19.88 -10.90 -25.59
C ALA A 225 -20.76 -10.72 -26.84
N ASP A 226 -20.50 -9.69 -27.65
CA ASP A 226 -21.22 -9.45 -28.90
C ASP A 226 -21.03 -10.60 -29.90
N ALA A 227 -19.81 -11.11 -30.06
CA ALA A 227 -19.54 -12.24 -30.95
C ALA A 227 -20.17 -13.56 -30.44
N VAL A 228 -20.11 -13.81 -29.13
CA VAL A 228 -20.76 -14.99 -28.52
C VAL A 228 -22.27 -14.93 -28.73
N ARG A 229 -22.90 -13.76 -28.56
CA ARG A 229 -24.32 -13.56 -28.84
C ARG A 229 -24.65 -13.79 -30.31
N GLU A 230 -23.83 -13.28 -31.23
CA GLU A 230 -24.01 -13.49 -32.67
C GLU A 230 -23.89 -14.98 -33.07
N GLU A 231 -22.98 -15.72 -32.45
CA GLU A 231 -22.73 -17.14 -32.78
C GLU A 231 -23.71 -18.11 -32.10
N THR A 232 -24.14 -17.82 -30.89
CA THR A 232 -25.02 -18.70 -30.11
C THR A 232 -26.50 -18.32 -30.17
N GLY A 233 -26.80 -17.05 -30.49
CA GLY A 233 -28.14 -16.47 -30.37
C GLY A 233 -28.58 -16.15 -28.93
N ALA A 234 -27.78 -16.50 -27.92
CA ALA A 234 -28.07 -16.25 -26.51
C ALA A 234 -27.37 -14.97 -26.02
N ASP A 235 -28.09 -14.15 -25.25
CA ASP A 235 -27.54 -12.94 -24.64
C ASP A 235 -27.14 -13.23 -23.19
N HIS A 236 -25.84 -13.38 -22.96
CA HIS A 236 -25.30 -13.68 -21.64
C HIS A 236 -25.00 -12.38 -20.86
N PRO A 237 -25.49 -12.22 -19.62
CA PRO A 237 -25.08 -11.11 -18.77
C PRO A 237 -23.58 -11.22 -18.47
N TRP A 238 -22.89 -10.09 -18.40
CA TRP A 238 -21.45 -10.08 -18.20
C TRP A 238 -20.96 -8.87 -17.40
N GLN A 239 -19.80 -9.04 -16.77
CA GLN A 239 -19.13 -7.99 -16.00
C GLN A 239 -17.60 -8.14 -16.12
N LEU A 240 -16.89 -7.00 -16.09
CA LEU A 240 -15.44 -6.97 -15.87
C LEU A 240 -15.17 -7.07 -14.36
N VAL A 241 -14.38 -8.05 -13.97
CA VAL A 241 -14.03 -8.35 -12.58
C VAL A 241 -12.53 -8.52 -12.46
N TYR A 242 -12.02 -8.43 -11.23
CA TYR A 242 -10.59 -8.37 -10.97
C TYR A 242 -10.13 -9.50 -10.06
N GLN A 243 -8.83 -9.75 -10.05
CA GLN A 243 -8.18 -10.78 -9.24
C GLN A 243 -6.78 -10.32 -8.83
N SER A 244 -6.09 -11.11 -8.02
CA SER A 244 -4.69 -10.89 -7.63
C SER A 244 -4.44 -9.54 -6.93
N ARG A 245 -5.42 -9.08 -6.12
CA ARG A 245 -5.26 -7.90 -5.26
C ARG A 245 -4.16 -8.18 -4.24
N SER A 246 -3.02 -7.49 -4.38
CA SER A 246 -1.80 -7.74 -3.60
C SER A 246 -1.33 -6.52 -2.78
N GLY A 247 -2.19 -5.52 -2.62
CA GLY A 247 -1.91 -4.30 -1.85
C GLY A 247 -2.70 -4.23 -0.56
N ALA A 248 -2.29 -3.30 0.32
CA ALA A 248 -2.93 -3.10 1.60
C ALA A 248 -4.46 -2.86 1.45
N PRO A 249 -5.31 -3.41 2.33
CA PRO A 249 -6.77 -3.33 2.22
C PRO A 249 -7.35 -1.91 2.12
N HIS A 250 -6.61 -0.89 2.59
CA HIS A 250 -7.03 0.52 2.56
C HIS A 250 -6.68 1.25 1.24
N ILE A 251 -5.81 0.69 0.40
CA ILE A 251 -5.60 1.24 -0.94
C ILE A 251 -6.81 0.83 -1.77
N PRO A 252 -7.48 1.77 -2.47
CA PRO A 252 -8.53 1.42 -3.42
C PRO A 252 -7.91 0.69 -4.60
N TRP A 253 -8.40 -0.50 -4.87
CA TRP A 253 -8.04 -1.31 -6.02
C TRP A 253 -9.27 -1.41 -6.93
N LEU A 254 -9.05 -1.83 -8.17
CA LEU A 254 -10.15 -2.09 -9.07
C LEU A 254 -10.98 -3.28 -8.56
N GLU A 255 -12.28 -3.07 -8.50
CA GLU A 255 -13.30 -3.96 -7.94
C GLU A 255 -14.42 -4.20 -8.96
N PRO A 256 -15.21 -5.28 -8.83
CA PRO A 256 -15.19 -6.27 -7.73
C PRO A 256 -14.11 -7.35 -7.91
N ASP A 257 -13.73 -7.99 -6.81
CA ASP A 257 -12.94 -9.23 -6.82
C ASP A 257 -13.76 -10.39 -7.41
N ILE A 258 -13.08 -11.37 -8.01
CA ILE A 258 -13.73 -12.54 -8.61
C ILE A 258 -14.50 -13.37 -7.59
N CYS A 259 -14.00 -13.57 -6.38
CA CYS A 259 -14.69 -14.35 -5.35
C CYS A 259 -15.95 -13.63 -4.87
N ASP A 260 -15.85 -12.32 -4.60
CA ASP A 260 -16.98 -11.47 -4.22
C ASP A 260 -18.05 -11.46 -5.33
N HIS A 261 -17.62 -11.39 -6.59
CA HIS A 261 -18.52 -11.44 -7.73
C HIS A 261 -19.27 -12.78 -7.83
N LEU A 262 -18.60 -13.91 -7.58
CA LEU A 262 -19.26 -15.23 -7.57
C LEU A 262 -20.33 -15.32 -6.47
N GLU A 263 -20.05 -14.81 -5.27
CA GLU A 263 -21.04 -14.72 -4.18
C GLU A 263 -22.24 -13.85 -4.58
N GLU A 264 -21.98 -12.67 -5.15
CA GLU A 264 -23.02 -11.75 -5.60
C GLU A 264 -23.90 -12.38 -6.70
N ARG A 265 -23.29 -13.05 -7.67
CA ARG A 265 -24.02 -13.74 -8.74
C ARG A 265 -24.82 -14.93 -8.23
N HIS A 266 -24.28 -15.70 -7.29
CA HIS A 266 -25.03 -16.78 -6.65
C HIS A 266 -26.25 -16.24 -5.90
N ALA A 267 -26.07 -15.17 -5.10
CA ALA A 267 -27.16 -14.53 -4.37
C ALA A 267 -28.25 -13.93 -5.30
N ALA A 268 -27.84 -13.47 -6.49
CA ALA A 268 -28.75 -13.01 -7.54
C ALA A 268 -29.43 -14.14 -8.33
N GLY A 269 -29.13 -15.41 -8.05
CA GLY A 269 -29.72 -16.58 -8.70
C GLY A 269 -29.13 -16.91 -10.07
N ALA A 270 -27.88 -16.53 -10.34
CA ALA A 270 -27.19 -16.93 -11.57
C ALA A 270 -27.06 -18.46 -11.64
N PRO A 271 -27.45 -19.11 -12.75
CA PRO A 271 -27.45 -20.56 -12.85
C PRO A 271 -26.05 -21.16 -13.06
N ALA A 272 -25.12 -20.39 -13.63
CA ALA A 272 -23.71 -20.75 -13.82
C ALA A 272 -22.87 -19.49 -14.10
N VAL A 273 -21.54 -19.59 -13.95
CA VAL A 273 -20.59 -18.54 -14.34
C VAL A 273 -19.47 -19.10 -15.22
N VAL A 274 -19.14 -18.40 -16.31
CA VAL A 274 -17.94 -18.66 -17.12
C VAL A 274 -16.90 -17.58 -16.83
N MET A 275 -15.76 -17.97 -16.26
CA MET A 275 -14.62 -17.08 -16.00
C MET A 275 -13.77 -16.95 -17.26
N VAL A 276 -13.57 -15.72 -17.74
CA VAL A 276 -12.94 -15.39 -19.02
C VAL A 276 -11.71 -14.52 -18.78
N PRO A 277 -10.51 -15.10 -18.61
CA PRO A 277 -9.28 -14.35 -18.37
C PRO A 277 -8.87 -13.58 -19.63
N ILE A 278 -9.06 -12.27 -19.61
CA ILE A 278 -8.70 -11.39 -20.73
C ILE A 278 -7.45 -10.55 -20.45
N GLY A 279 -6.98 -10.49 -19.20
CA GLY A 279 -5.86 -9.61 -18.82
C GLY A 279 -4.51 -9.94 -19.44
N PHE A 280 -4.29 -11.20 -19.86
CA PHE A 280 -2.99 -11.69 -20.31
C PHE A 280 -3.13 -12.57 -21.55
N VAL A 281 -2.07 -12.55 -22.37
CA VAL A 281 -1.95 -13.35 -23.59
C VAL A 281 -1.73 -14.83 -23.26
N SER A 282 -1.25 -15.12 -22.05
CA SER A 282 -0.98 -16.48 -21.62
C SER A 282 -1.14 -16.59 -20.10
N ASP A 283 -1.52 -17.77 -19.63
CA ASP A 283 -1.73 -18.01 -18.21
C ASP A 283 -0.40 -17.89 -17.46
N HIS A 284 -0.40 -17.13 -16.37
CA HIS A 284 0.69 -17.13 -15.40
C HIS A 284 0.19 -17.59 -14.03
N MET A 285 1.13 -17.86 -13.14
CA MET A 285 0.86 -18.60 -11.90
C MET A 285 -0.24 -17.97 -11.04
N GLU A 286 -0.28 -16.64 -10.94
CA GLU A 286 -1.32 -15.92 -10.17
C GLU A 286 -2.72 -16.12 -10.77
N VAL A 287 -2.83 -16.24 -12.10
CA VAL A 287 -4.14 -16.50 -12.73
C VAL A 287 -4.58 -17.95 -12.54
N LEU A 288 -3.64 -18.89 -12.58
CA LEU A 288 -3.94 -20.30 -12.31
C LEU A 288 -4.38 -20.49 -10.85
N TYR A 289 -3.67 -19.89 -9.90
CA TYR A 289 -4.02 -20.01 -8.48
C TYR A 289 -5.37 -19.33 -8.18
N ASP A 290 -5.54 -18.06 -8.52
CA ASP A 290 -6.74 -17.31 -8.15
C ASP A 290 -8.02 -17.89 -8.78
N LEU A 291 -7.98 -18.31 -10.05
CA LEU A 291 -9.18 -18.79 -10.72
C LEU A 291 -9.39 -20.30 -10.56
N ASP A 292 -8.33 -21.11 -10.71
CA ASP A 292 -8.47 -22.58 -10.72
C ASP A 292 -8.41 -23.17 -9.31
N THR A 293 -7.90 -22.42 -8.33
CA THR A 293 -7.89 -22.83 -6.91
C THR A 293 -8.92 -22.03 -6.12
N GLU A 294 -8.75 -20.72 -5.98
CA GLU A 294 -9.57 -19.93 -5.04
C GLU A 294 -11.01 -19.73 -5.53
N ALA A 295 -11.19 -19.16 -6.72
CA ALA A 295 -12.52 -18.90 -7.28
C ALA A 295 -13.30 -20.19 -7.53
N THR A 296 -12.62 -21.25 -7.97
CA THR A 296 -13.24 -22.57 -8.16
C THR A 296 -13.64 -23.20 -6.81
N ALA A 297 -12.82 -23.06 -5.76
CA ALA A 297 -13.19 -23.53 -4.42
C ALA A 297 -14.38 -22.74 -3.86
N LYS A 298 -14.39 -21.41 -4.03
CA LYS A 298 -15.52 -20.55 -3.65
C LYS A 298 -16.81 -20.94 -4.39
N ALA A 299 -16.73 -21.16 -5.70
CA ALA A 299 -17.88 -21.62 -6.47
C ALA A 299 -18.41 -22.98 -5.98
N ALA A 300 -17.52 -23.91 -5.62
CA ALA A 300 -17.89 -25.20 -5.06
C ALA A 300 -18.59 -25.06 -3.69
N GLU A 301 -18.13 -24.15 -2.83
CA GLU A 301 -18.78 -23.81 -1.55
C GLU A 301 -20.23 -23.33 -1.77
N LEU A 302 -20.44 -22.49 -2.79
CA LEU A 302 -21.75 -21.95 -3.15
C LEU A 302 -22.65 -22.95 -3.90
N GLY A 303 -22.10 -24.08 -4.35
CA GLY A 303 -22.79 -24.98 -5.29
C GLY A 303 -23.09 -24.34 -6.65
N LEU A 304 -22.33 -23.31 -7.03
CA LEU A 304 -22.48 -22.58 -8.28
C LEU A 304 -21.66 -23.27 -9.39
N PRO A 305 -22.28 -23.76 -10.48
CA PRO A 305 -21.53 -24.32 -11.61
C PRO A 305 -20.62 -23.27 -12.26
N VAL A 306 -19.33 -23.56 -12.31
CA VAL A 306 -18.35 -22.70 -12.99
C VAL A 306 -17.55 -23.44 -14.06
N ARG A 307 -17.17 -22.70 -15.10
CA ARG A 307 -16.14 -23.08 -16.07
C ARG A 307 -15.17 -21.93 -16.23
N ARG A 308 -13.90 -22.24 -16.38
CA ARG A 308 -12.91 -21.28 -16.84
C ARG A 308 -12.59 -21.58 -18.30
N GLU A 309 -12.43 -20.53 -19.08
CA GLU A 309 -11.79 -20.64 -20.38
C GLU A 309 -10.34 -21.12 -20.19
N GLY A 310 -10.09 -22.36 -20.62
CA GLY A 310 -8.80 -23.04 -20.50
C GLY A 310 -8.01 -22.91 -21.80
N GLY A 311 -7.22 -21.85 -21.92
CA GLY A 311 -6.29 -21.70 -23.03
C GLY A 311 -5.78 -20.28 -23.14
N GLY A 312 -4.56 -20.02 -22.66
CA GLY A 312 -3.84 -18.78 -22.96
C GLY A 312 -4.05 -18.34 -24.40
N ALA A 313 -4.61 -17.14 -24.59
CA ALA A 313 -4.87 -16.50 -25.87
C ALA A 313 -3.55 -16.11 -26.57
N GLY A 314 -2.73 -17.12 -26.90
CA GLY A 314 -1.50 -16.94 -27.65
C GLY A 314 -1.84 -16.37 -29.04
N PRO A 315 -1.03 -15.46 -29.60
CA PRO A 315 -1.18 -14.97 -30.98
C PRO A 315 -1.03 -16.05 -32.06
N ALA A 316 -0.88 -17.32 -31.68
CA ALA A 316 -0.42 -18.42 -32.51
C ALA A 316 -1.42 -18.91 -33.58
N GLY A 317 -2.58 -18.26 -33.74
CA GLY A 317 -3.67 -18.79 -34.58
C GLY A 317 -4.21 -17.88 -35.69
N ALA A 318 -3.85 -16.61 -35.78
CA ALA A 318 -4.44 -15.71 -36.78
C ALA A 318 -3.37 -15.12 -37.71
N PRO A 319 -3.47 -15.32 -39.04
CA PRO A 319 -2.59 -14.64 -39.97
C PRO A 319 -2.80 -13.14 -39.79
N LEU A 320 -1.74 -12.42 -39.40
CA LEU A 320 -1.69 -10.95 -39.44
C LEU A 320 -1.92 -10.39 -40.87
N GLY A 321 -2.07 -11.26 -41.86
CA GLY A 321 -2.52 -10.99 -43.22
C GLY A 321 -3.99 -11.34 -43.47
N HIS A 322 -4.95 -10.58 -42.91
CA HIS A 322 -6.29 -10.52 -43.51
C HIS A 322 -6.74 -9.11 -43.89
N ARG A 323 -6.88 -8.94 -45.21
CA ARG A 323 -7.30 -7.75 -45.93
C ARG A 323 -8.74 -7.42 -45.59
N ARG A 324 -9.02 -6.15 -45.22
CA ARG A 324 -10.09 -5.34 -45.85
C ARG A 324 -10.07 -3.86 -45.42
N ARG A 325 -9.91 -3.01 -46.45
CA ARG A 325 -10.38 -1.62 -46.66
C ARG A 325 -10.08 -0.56 -45.58
N ARG A 326 -8.99 0.19 -45.83
CA ARG A 326 -8.75 1.54 -45.26
C ARG A 326 -9.85 2.53 -45.67
N PRO A 327 -10.39 3.35 -44.76
CA PRO A 327 -10.78 4.72 -45.08
C PRO A 327 -9.53 5.61 -45.03
N ALA A 328 -9.37 6.45 -46.05
CA ALA A 328 -8.20 7.29 -46.26
C ALA A 328 -7.99 8.32 -45.14
N VAL A 329 -6.89 8.19 -44.38
CA VAL A 329 -6.38 9.30 -43.56
C VAL A 329 -5.55 10.22 -44.46
N ARG A 330 -6.17 11.34 -44.87
CA ARG A 330 -5.47 12.45 -45.53
C ARG A 330 -4.44 13.04 -44.56
N ARG A 331 -3.17 13.04 -44.96
CA ARG A 331 -2.10 13.83 -44.34
C ARG A 331 -2.50 15.32 -44.33
N ARG A 332 -2.73 15.89 -43.14
CA ARG A 332 -2.68 17.34 -42.94
C ARG A 332 -1.27 17.72 -42.51
N GLY A 333 -0.53 18.37 -43.41
CA GLY A 333 0.72 19.04 -43.08
C GLY A 333 0.51 20.23 -42.13
N PRO A 334 1.57 20.74 -41.51
CA PRO A 334 1.48 21.79 -40.50
C PRO A 334 0.99 23.10 -41.12
N ARG A 335 -0.16 23.59 -40.65
CA ARG A 335 -0.65 24.94 -40.97
C ARG A 335 0.07 25.96 -40.10
N ALA A 336 0.84 26.82 -40.76
CA ALA A 336 1.35 28.07 -40.21
C ALA A 336 0.18 28.96 -39.73
N ARG A 337 0.34 29.57 -38.54
CA ARG A 337 -0.52 30.68 -38.09
C ARG A 337 0.05 32.00 -38.63
N PRO A 338 -0.72 32.84 -39.33
CA PRO A 338 -0.31 34.19 -39.69
C PRO A 338 -0.49 35.16 -38.52
N GLY A 339 0.34 36.19 -38.51
CA GLY A 339 0.67 36.99 -37.34
C GLY A 339 -0.32 38.07 -36.93
N ALA A 340 -0.13 38.55 -35.71
CA ALA A 340 -0.52 39.89 -35.30
C ALA A 340 0.75 40.76 -35.19
N ARG A 341 0.62 41.96 -35.72
CA ARG A 341 1.70 42.87 -36.10
C ARG A 341 2.27 43.65 -34.91
N ARG A 342 3.55 43.93 -35.08
CA ARG A 342 4.41 44.91 -34.41
C ARG A 342 3.79 46.32 -34.30
N ARG A 343 4.19 47.06 -33.26
CA ARG A 343 4.78 48.43 -33.34
C ARG A 343 5.60 48.66 -32.06
N ARG A 344 6.93 48.82 -32.18
CA ARG A 344 7.73 50.09 -32.22
C ARG A 344 7.98 50.61 -30.79
N GLU A 345 9.15 51.04 -30.33
CA GLU A 345 10.39 51.59 -30.91
C GLU A 345 11.53 51.37 -29.86
N ARG A 346 12.76 50.96 -30.23
CA ARG A 346 14.00 51.80 -30.34
C ARG A 346 14.24 52.73 -29.13
N ALA A 347 15.42 52.91 -28.54
CA ALA A 347 16.80 52.43 -28.71
C ALA A 347 17.68 53.06 -27.59
N ARG A 348 18.98 52.72 -27.58
CA ARG A 348 20.16 53.29 -26.84
C ARG A 348 20.49 52.52 -25.55
N GLY A 349 21.66 51.90 -25.43
CA GLY A 349 23.03 52.48 -25.33
C GLY A 349 23.30 52.72 -23.84
N ASP A 350 24.37 52.31 -23.16
CA ASP A 350 25.74 51.97 -23.52
C ASP A 350 26.37 51.07 -22.43
N ALA A 351 27.55 50.54 -22.74
CA ALA A 351 28.42 49.78 -21.86
C ALA A 351 28.96 50.59 -20.66
N VAL A 352 29.47 49.88 -19.62
CA VAL A 352 30.78 50.09 -18.94
C VAL A 352 30.92 49.09 -17.77
N ARG A 353 32.10 48.43 -17.69
CA ARG A 353 32.68 47.65 -16.56
C ARG A 353 33.77 48.52 -15.88
N PRO A 354 34.51 48.09 -14.83
CA PRO A 354 34.19 47.40 -13.57
C PRO A 354 34.79 48.14 -12.34
N GLY A 355 34.57 47.65 -11.10
CA GLY A 355 35.26 48.14 -9.90
C GLY A 355 35.33 47.09 -8.78
N ARG A 356 36.54 46.81 -8.28
CA ARG A 356 36.89 45.79 -7.27
C ARG A 356 36.92 46.33 -5.84
N ALA A 357 36.83 45.38 -4.90
CA ALA A 357 37.48 45.26 -3.58
C ALA A 357 36.81 45.88 -2.34
N ARG A 358 36.61 45.05 -1.30
CA ARG A 358 37.18 45.20 0.07
C ARG A 358 37.04 43.91 0.92
N PRO A 359 37.85 43.73 1.99
CA PRO A 359 38.21 42.43 2.60
C PRO A 359 37.63 42.16 4.01
N GLU A 360 37.95 40.98 4.57
CA GLU A 360 37.63 40.43 5.91
C GLU A 360 38.00 41.30 7.13
N PRO A 361 37.54 40.90 8.35
CA PRO A 361 38.51 40.41 9.34
C PRO A 361 38.05 39.27 10.31
N ARG A 362 39.03 38.58 10.92
CA ARG A 362 38.99 37.69 12.11
C ARG A 362 39.50 38.44 13.41
N PRO A 363 39.85 37.79 14.57
CA PRO A 363 39.00 37.50 15.76
C PRO A 363 39.59 37.96 17.15
N VAL A 364 39.02 37.41 18.27
CA VAL A 364 39.45 37.24 19.71
C VAL A 364 39.38 38.41 20.74
N PRO A 365 39.44 38.21 22.12
CA PRO A 365 39.13 37.07 23.05
C PRO A 365 38.50 37.40 24.46
N GLY A 366 37.96 36.38 25.19
CA GLY A 366 38.36 35.88 26.55
C GLY A 366 37.99 36.52 27.94
N GLY A 367 37.53 35.67 28.91
CA GLY A 367 37.67 35.78 30.40
C GLY A 367 36.35 35.75 31.23
N LEU A 368 36.20 35.31 32.50
CA LEU A 368 36.83 34.40 33.51
C LEU A 368 35.88 34.37 34.76
N LEU A 369 35.87 33.31 35.59
CA LEU A 369 34.97 33.04 36.76
C LEU A 369 35.22 33.92 38.02
N PRO A 370 34.37 33.86 39.10
CA PRO A 370 34.64 32.98 40.28
C PRO A 370 33.40 32.45 41.07
N GLY A 371 33.64 31.55 42.06
CA GLY A 371 32.65 30.83 42.91
C GLY A 371 32.35 31.40 44.34
N PRO A 372 32.15 30.59 45.42
CA PRO A 372 30.90 30.52 46.21
C PRO A 372 30.98 30.78 47.77
N HIS A 373 29.84 30.54 48.49
CA HIS A 373 29.56 30.41 49.97
C HIS A 373 29.00 31.64 50.76
N PRO A 374 28.38 31.51 51.99
CA PRO A 374 28.12 30.35 52.87
C PRO A 374 26.71 30.23 53.57
N GLU A 375 26.58 29.19 54.40
CA GLU A 375 25.49 28.80 55.33
C GLU A 375 25.25 29.75 56.53
N ALA A 376 24.05 29.69 57.15
CA ALA A 376 23.88 29.95 58.60
C ALA A 376 22.57 29.36 59.20
N ARG A 377 22.66 28.99 60.49
CA ARG A 377 21.78 28.18 61.34
C ARG A 377 20.66 28.96 62.06
N GLY A 378 19.62 28.26 62.54
CA GLY A 378 19.24 28.33 63.96
C GLY A 378 17.76 28.32 64.41
N ARG A 379 17.46 27.37 65.33
CA ARG A 379 16.48 27.38 66.46
C ARG A 379 14.98 27.29 66.09
N GLY A 380 14.10 26.47 66.70
CA GLY A 380 14.09 25.69 67.93
C GLY A 380 13.08 26.23 68.95
N ARG A 381 11.86 25.66 69.09
CA ARG A 381 11.05 25.68 70.33
C ARG A 381 9.90 24.64 70.32
N ARG A 382 9.67 24.08 71.51
CA ARG A 382 8.85 22.91 71.88
C ARG A 382 7.43 23.31 72.31
N GLN A 383 6.49 22.36 72.24
CA GLN A 383 5.36 22.06 73.16
C GLN A 383 4.53 20.93 72.52
N SER A 384 3.87 19.96 73.15
CA SER A 384 3.93 19.24 74.43
C SER A 384 2.85 18.14 74.32
N VAL A 385 3.13 16.96 74.87
CA VAL A 385 2.34 15.72 74.78
C VAL A 385 1.01 15.79 75.57
N ARG A 386 -0.08 15.26 75.00
CA ARG A 386 -1.15 14.57 75.75
C ARG A 386 -1.70 13.39 74.96
N LEU A 387 -1.49 12.19 75.50
CA LEU A 387 -2.12 10.92 75.12
C LEU A 387 -3.54 10.85 75.70
N ALA A 388 -4.55 10.60 74.88
CA ALA A 388 -5.86 10.12 75.31
C ALA A 388 -6.53 9.24 74.25
N ARG A 389 -6.63 7.94 74.58
CA ARG A 389 -7.57 6.88 74.15
C ARG A 389 -7.73 6.62 72.64
N GLY A 390 -7.26 5.44 72.22
CA GLY A 390 -7.38 4.95 70.85
C GLY A 390 -8.82 4.59 70.44
N PRO A 391 -9.17 4.78 69.15
CA PRO A 391 -10.40 4.25 68.56
C PRO A 391 -10.29 2.71 68.37
N PRO A 392 -11.41 1.98 68.30
CA PRO A 392 -11.43 0.52 68.25
C PRO A 392 -10.77 0.00 66.97
N PRO A 393 -10.29 -1.26 66.94
CA PRO A 393 -9.74 -1.85 65.72
C PRO A 393 -10.81 -1.81 64.62
N ALA A 394 -10.42 -1.28 63.45
CA ALA A 394 -11.26 -1.28 62.26
C ALA A 394 -11.77 -2.71 62.00
N PRO A 395 -13.03 -2.89 61.57
CA PRO A 395 -13.52 -4.20 61.20
C PRO A 395 -12.59 -4.76 60.13
N ARG A 396 -12.15 -6.02 60.31
CA ARG A 396 -11.43 -6.74 59.26
C ARG A 396 -12.26 -6.62 57.99
N SER A 397 -11.71 -5.93 57.00
CA SER A 397 -12.26 -5.86 55.65
C SER A 397 -12.52 -7.29 55.21
N THR A 398 -13.79 -7.69 55.19
CA THR A 398 -14.23 -8.81 54.38
C THR A 398 -13.86 -8.39 52.96
N VAL A 399 -12.82 -9.01 52.40
CA VAL A 399 -12.50 -8.90 50.98
C VAL A 399 -13.74 -9.39 50.24
N THR A 400 -14.62 -8.47 49.88
CA THR A 400 -15.75 -8.73 49.02
C THR A 400 -15.16 -9.10 47.67
N ASP A 401 -15.51 -10.29 47.19
CA ASP A 401 -15.09 -10.78 45.89
C ASP A 401 -15.47 -9.73 44.83
N PRO A 402 -14.51 -9.20 44.04
CA PRO A 402 -14.78 -8.11 43.11
C PRO A 402 -15.89 -8.47 42.13
N ALA A 403 -16.65 -7.46 41.70
CA ALA A 403 -17.73 -7.64 40.74
C ALA A 403 -17.20 -8.35 39.47
N PRO A 404 -18.00 -9.18 38.78
CA PRO A 404 -17.55 -9.93 37.59
C PRO A 404 -16.83 -9.07 36.54
N GLN A 405 -17.26 -7.82 36.35
CA GLN A 405 -16.64 -6.87 35.43
C GLN A 405 -15.28 -6.35 35.91
N ASP A 406 -15.09 -6.16 37.22
CA ASP A 406 -13.81 -5.76 37.80
C ASP A 406 -12.78 -6.90 37.71
N ARG A 407 -13.23 -8.14 37.86
CA ARG A 407 -12.38 -9.33 37.62
C ARG A 407 -11.92 -9.42 36.18
N LEU A 408 -12.83 -9.23 35.23
CA LEU A 408 -12.49 -9.20 33.80
C LEU A 408 -11.48 -8.08 33.51
N LYS A 409 -11.73 -6.85 33.98
CA LYS A 409 -10.80 -5.71 33.81
C LYS A 409 -9.40 -6.01 34.37
N ALA A 410 -9.32 -6.59 35.57
CA ALA A 410 -8.06 -6.95 36.19
C ALA A 410 -7.32 -8.05 35.40
N GLU A 411 -8.05 -9.04 34.88
CA GLU A 411 -7.49 -10.09 34.04
C GLU A 411 -6.97 -9.53 32.70
N LEU A 412 -7.77 -8.72 32.02
CA LEU A 412 -7.38 -8.08 30.75
C LEU A 412 -6.15 -7.17 30.94
N LEU A 413 -6.08 -6.42 32.04
CA LEU A 413 -4.91 -5.62 32.36
C LEU A 413 -3.65 -6.47 32.55
N ALA A 414 -3.74 -7.57 33.29
CA ALA A 414 -2.61 -8.46 33.50
C ALA A 414 -2.09 -9.04 32.17
N VAL A 415 -3.01 -9.50 31.31
CA VAL A 415 -2.69 -10.04 29.98
C VAL A 415 -2.06 -8.96 29.09
N ALA A 416 -2.63 -7.76 29.04
CA ALA A 416 -2.10 -6.64 28.25
C ALA A 416 -0.68 -6.23 28.67
N LEU A 417 -0.43 -6.14 29.98
CA LEU A 417 0.89 -5.78 30.53
C LEU A 417 1.94 -6.83 30.17
N GLU A 418 1.59 -8.12 30.28
CA GLU A 418 2.52 -9.19 29.96
C GLU A 418 2.83 -9.24 28.46
N ALA A 419 1.82 -9.12 27.60
CA ALA A 419 2.00 -9.05 26.15
C ALA A 419 2.89 -7.85 25.74
N ALA A 420 2.57 -6.66 26.25
CA ALA A 420 3.33 -5.44 25.95
C ALA A 420 4.78 -5.53 26.44
N SER A 421 5.03 -6.13 27.61
CA SER A 421 6.39 -6.33 28.13
C SER A 421 7.20 -7.28 27.24
N ARG A 422 6.62 -8.43 26.86
CA ARG A 422 7.30 -9.42 26.01
C ARG A 422 7.62 -8.85 24.62
N ALA A 423 6.65 -8.16 24.02
CA ALA A 423 6.83 -7.46 22.74
C ALA A 423 7.89 -6.35 22.85
N GLY A 424 7.84 -5.52 23.90
CA GLY A 424 8.82 -4.47 24.13
C GLY A 424 10.25 -4.99 24.30
N GLU A 425 10.42 -6.13 25.00
CA GLU A 425 11.71 -6.82 25.13
C GLU A 425 12.21 -7.33 23.79
N LEU A 426 11.37 -8.03 23.02
CA LEU A 426 11.70 -8.49 21.66
C LEU A 426 12.16 -7.33 20.78
N LEU A 427 11.43 -6.22 20.78
CA LEU A 427 11.69 -5.08 19.92
C LEU A 427 12.94 -4.30 20.34
N ARG A 428 13.17 -4.15 21.64
CA ARG A 428 14.34 -3.44 22.19
C ARG A 428 15.62 -4.24 21.96
N ASP A 429 15.59 -5.53 22.28
CA ASP A 429 16.79 -6.38 22.31
C ASP A 429 17.04 -7.06 20.96
N GLY A 430 16.00 -7.24 20.15
CA GLY A 430 16.05 -7.84 18.81
C GLY A 430 16.30 -6.85 17.68
N ARG A 431 16.43 -5.55 17.96
CA ARG A 431 16.67 -4.52 16.92
C ARG A 431 18.02 -4.74 16.23
N PRO A 432 18.06 -5.07 14.91
CA PRO A 432 19.32 -5.23 14.17
C PRO A 432 20.09 -3.91 14.08
N ALA A 433 21.43 -4.00 14.01
CA ALA A 433 22.29 -2.83 13.84
C ALA A 433 22.02 -2.07 12.51
N ASP A 434 21.64 -2.82 11.46
CA ASP A 434 21.27 -2.32 10.14
C ASP A 434 19.76 -2.56 9.87
N LEU A 435 18.90 -2.11 10.79
CA LEU A 435 17.44 -2.22 10.65
C LEU A 435 16.99 -1.45 9.39
N GLY A 436 16.53 -2.19 8.38
CA GLY A 436 15.99 -1.66 7.13
C GLY A 436 14.46 -1.54 7.12
N VAL A 437 13.92 -0.89 6.10
CA VAL A 437 12.48 -0.86 5.81
C VAL A 437 12.09 -2.21 5.20
N ALA A 438 11.20 -2.96 5.84
CA ALA A 438 10.76 -4.28 5.37
C ALA A 438 9.68 -4.19 4.28
N ALA A 439 8.77 -3.22 4.43
CA ALA A 439 7.84 -2.78 3.38
C ALA A 439 7.41 -1.32 3.65
N THR A 440 6.68 -0.74 2.72
CA THR A 440 6.02 0.57 2.93
C THR A 440 4.51 0.42 2.80
N LYS A 441 3.72 0.95 3.74
CA LYS A 441 2.26 0.79 3.79
C LYS A 441 1.57 1.72 2.79
N SER A 442 1.15 2.92 3.21
CA SER A 442 0.37 3.84 2.37
C SER A 442 1.22 4.78 1.49
N SER A 443 2.52 4.95 1.81
CA SER A 443 3.45 5.74 1.00
C SER A 443 4.91 5.40 1.27
N ALA A 444 5.85 5.90 0.47
CA ALA A 444 7.29 5.65 0.62
C ALA A 444 7.89 6.11 1.97
N VAL A 445 7.15 6.89 2.77
CA VAL A 445 7.56 7.32 4.12
C VAL A 445 6.81 6.60 5.24
N ASP A 446 5.83 5.76 4.89
CA ASP A 446 5.05 4.91 5.79
C ASP A 446 5.70 3.54 5.84
N VAL A 447 6.58 3.31 6.80
CA VAL A 447 7.47 2.13 6.82
C VAL A 447 6.94 1.10 7.80
N VAL A 448 7.01 -0.17 7.42
CA VAL A 448 6.92 -1.30 8.35
C VAL A 448 8.27 -2.01 8.37
N THR A 449 8.69 -2.50 9.52
CA THR A 449 9.89 -3.33 9.67
C THR A 449 9.50 -4.79 9.94
N GLU A 450 10.44 -5.73 9.76
CA GLU A 450 10.20 -7.15 10.08
C GLU A 450 9.87 -7.35 11.56
N MET A 451 10.29 -6.39 12.39
CA MET A 451 10.06 -6.39 13.83
C MET A 451 8.60 -6.07 14.18
N ASP A 452 7.89 -5.29 13.37
CA ASP A 452 6.45 -5.03 13.57
C ASP A 452 5.67 -6.34 13.41
N ILE A 453 5.94 -7.10 12.33
CA ILE A 453 5.31 -8.40 12.07
C ILE A 453 5.67 -9.43 13.17
N ALA A 454 6.94 -9.51 13.55
CA ALA A 454 7.38 -10.44 14.59
C ALA A 454 6.75 -10.13 15.96
N SER A 455 6.62 -8.84 16.29
CA SER A 455 5.97 -8.37 17.51
C SER A 455 4.46 -8.65 17.49
N GLU A 456 3.78 -8.36 16.39
CA GLU A 456 2.34 -8.67 16.25
C GLU A 456 2.09 -10.17 16.37
N LYS A 457 2.93 -11.00 15.73
CA LYS A 457 2.83 -12.46 15.86
C LYS A 457 3.02 -12.92 17.31
N LEU A 458 3.99 -12.38 18.02
CA LEU A 458 4.23 -12.73 19.44
C LEU A 458 3.01 -12.38 20.30
N ILE A 459 2.44 -11.19 20.10
CA ILE A 459 1.27 -10.73 20.86
C ILE A 459 0.04 -11.59 20.54
N THR A 460 -0.21 -11.87 19.27
CA THR A 460 -1.35 -12.67 18.82
C THR A 460 -1.27 -14.13 19.27
N ASP A 461 -0.11 -14.78 19.16
CA ASP A 461 0.12 -16.13 19.69
C ASP A 461 -0.15 -16.18 21.21
N PHE A 462 0.34 -15.17 21.94
CA PHE A 462 0.12 -15.07 23.39
C PHE A 462 -1.38 -14.92 23.75
N PHE A 463 -2.14 -14.14 22.98
CA PHE A 463 -3.58 -14.02 23.18
C PHE A 463 -4.33 -15.28 22.80
N ALA A 464 -3.95 -15.95 21.71
CA ALA A 464 -4.55 -17.23 21.31
C ALA A 464 -4.40 -18.29 22.40
N ASP A 465 -3.24 -18.33 23.08
CA ASP A 465 -3.01 -19.25 24.19
C ASP A 465 -3.79 -18.88 25.45
N ARG A 466 -3.81 -17.59 25.81
CA ARG A 466 -4.33 -17.15 27.11
C ARG A 466 -5.82 -16.85 27.11
N ARG A 467 -6.35 -16.44 25.96
CA ARG A 467 -7.70 -15.92 25.71
C ARG A 467 -8.20 -16.34 24.30
N PRO A 468 -8.26 -17.65 23.98
CA PRO A 468 -8.62 -18.14 22.63
C PRO A 468 -10.01 -17.73 22.12
N GLY A 469 -10.90 -17.26 23.01
CA GLY A 469 -12.23 -16.79 22.65
C GLY A 469 -12.32 -15.31 22.32
N ASP A 470 -11.25 -14.53 22.48
CA ASP A 470 -11.24 -13.09 22.20
C ASP A 470 -10.86 -12.83 20.73
N GLY A 471 -11.37 -11.75 20.16
CA GLY A 471 -11.01 -11.30 18.81
C GLY A 471 -9.76 -10.43 18.83
N VAL A 472 -9.17 -10.19 17.65
CA VAL A 472 -8.00 -9.33 17.48
C VAL A 472 -8.19 -8.38 16.30
N LEU A 473 -7.66 -7.16 16.45
CA LEU A 473 -7.49 -6.16 15.40
C LEU A 473 -6.08 -5.57 15.55
N GLY A 474 -5.16 -5.98 14.67
CA GLY A 474 -3.77 -5.55 14.63
C GLY A 474 -3.42 -4.68 13.43
N GLU A 475 -2.42 -3.84 13.60
CA GLU A 475 -1.91 -2.94 12.57
C GLU A 475 -1.32 -3.69 11.37
N GLU A 476 -0.59 -4.79 11.60
CA GLU A 476 0.17 -5.49 10.55
C GLU A 476 -0.65 -6.56 9.81
N GLY A 477 -1.94 -6.63 10.10
CA GLY A 477 -2.92 -7.44 9.38
C GLY A 477 -3.56 -8.55 10.19
N ALA A 478 -3.14 -8.77 11.45
CA ALA A 478 -3.83 -9.71 12.33
C ALA A 478 -5.30 -9.27 12.56
N SER A 479 -6.25 -10.08 12.11
CA SER A 479 -7.67 -9.83 12.32
C SER A 479 -8.38 -11.15 12.59
N SER A 480 -9.14 -11.20 13.69
CA SER A 480 -9.96 -12.35 14.03
C SER A 480 -11.21 -11.93 14.80
N GLU A 481 -12.34 -12.57 14.48
CA GLU A 481 -13.55 -12.42 15.27
C GLU A 481 -13.50 -13.32 16.51
N GLY A 482 -13.89 -12.75 17.66
CA GLY A 482 -13.98 -13.44 18.93
C GLY A 482 -15.40 -13.89 19.26
N THR A 483 -15.52 -14.86 20.17
CA THR A 483 -16.79 -15.33 20.72
C THR A 483 -17.08 -14.81 22.13
N SER A 484 -16.09 -14.22 22.81
CA SER A 484 -16.20 -13.71 24.19
C SER A 484 -16.80 -12.29 24.29
N GLY A 485 -16.92 -11.60 23.16
CA GLY A 485 -17.26 -10.17 23.06
C GLY A 485 -16.09 -9.23 23.38
N VAL A 486 -14.91 -9.77 23.74
CA VAL A 486 -13.68 -8.99 23.90
C VAL A 486 -12.90 -8.97 22.59
N GLN A 487 -12.39 -7.80 22.22
CA GLN A 487 -11.48 -7.60 21.09
C GLN A 487 -10.21 -6.89 21.57
N TRP A 488 -9.05 -7.46 21.25
CA TRP A 488 -7.74 -6.86 21.44
C TRP A 488 -7.42 -5.97 20.24
N ILE A 489 -7.08 -4.70 20.49
CA ILE A 489 -6.63 -3.77 19.46
C ILE A 489 -5.15 -3.51 19.71
N ILE A 490 -4.31 -3.81 18.72
CA ILE A 490 -2.86 -3.84 18.89
C ILE A 490 -2.14 -3.02 17.82
N ASP A 491 -1.21 -2.20 18.27
CA ASP A 491 -0.15 -1.65 17.45
C ASP A 491 1.17 -2.23 18.01
N PRO A 492 1.86 -3.09 17.24
CA PRO A 492 3.09 -3.71 17.69
C PRO A 492 4.25 -2.71 17.80
N ILE A 493 4.27 -1.62 17.03
CA ILE A 493 5.27 -0.54 17.08
C ILE A 493 4.67 0.80 16.64
N ASP A 494 3.95 1.48 17.54
CA ASP A 494 3.44 2.82 17.24
C ASP A 494 4.65 3.77 17.17
N GLY A 495 4.84 4.36 16.00
CA GLY A 495 6.04 5.12 15.65
C GLY A 495 7.16 4.30 15.00
N THR A 496 6.83 3.38 14.09
CA THR A 496 7.79 2.58 13.32
C THR A 496 8.92 3.38 12.67
N VAL A 497 8.66 4.63 12.22
CA VAL A 497 9.71 5.53 11.72
C VAL A 497 10.74 5.85 12.82
N ASN A 498 10.30 6.13 14.04
CA ASN A 498 11.21 6.35 15.17
C ASN A 498 12.00 5.09 15.50
N TYR A 499 11.35 3.92 15.49
CA TYR A 499 12.00 2.63 15.67
C TYR A 499 13.10 2.39 14.62
N LEU A 500 12.79 2.62 13.33
CA LEU A 500 13.74 2.52 12.22
C LEU A 500 14.98 3.37 12.46
N TYR A 501 14.79 4.65 12.77
CA TYR A 501 15.89 5.60 13.00
C TYR A 501 16.55 5.49 14.38
N GLY A 502 16.10 4.59 15.25
CA GLY A 502 16.67 4.38 16.58
C GLY A 502 16.39 5.51 17.55
N ARG A 503 15.31 6.24 17.33
CA ARG A 503 14.80 7.23 18.26
C ARG A 503 14.05 6.52 19.39
N PRO A 504 14.00 7.10 20.60
CA PRO A 504 13.37 6.46 21.76
C PRO A 504 11.83 6.56 21.76
N ASP A 505 11.25 7.30 20.82
CA ASP A 505 9.85 7.72 20.83
C ASP A 505 8.95 6.76 20.04
N TRP A 506 8.91 5.49 20.43
CA TRP A 506 8.00 4.46 19.90
C TRP A 506 7.50 3.56 21.03
N ALA A 507 6.35 2.91 20.85
CA ALA A 507 5.74 2.07 21.88
C ALA A 507 4.98 0.87 21.31
N VAL A 508 4.80 -0.16 22.14
CA VAL A 508 3.79 -1.19 21.93
C VAL A 508 2.47 -0.68 22.51
N SER A 509 1.40 -0.61 21.71
CA SER A 509 0.07 -0.15 22.12
C SER A 509 -0.91 -1.32 22.13
N ILE A 510 -1.55 -1.58 23.28
CA ILE A 510 -2.52 -2.67 23.43
C ILE A 510 -3.75 -2.16 24.16
N ALA A 511 -4.92 -2.30 23.54
CA ALA A 511 -6.21 -2.02 24.16
C ALA A 511 -7.09 -3.27 24.17
N ALA A 512 -7.91 -3.41 25.21
CA ALA A 512 -8.96 -4.42 25.28
C ALA A 512 -10.33 -3.73 25.24
N ARG A 513 -11.11 -4.02 24.20
CA ARG A 513 -12.46 -3.49 23.99
C ARG A 513 -13.49 -4.58 24.24
N LYS A 514 -14.61 -4.21 24.85
CA LYS A 514 -15.78 -5.09 24.97
C LYS A 514 -17.02 -4.33 24.57
N ASP A 515 -17.82 -4.90 23.66
CA ASP A 515 -19.09 -4.32 23.20
C ASP A 515 -18.97 -2.84 22.75
N GLY A 516 -17.85 -2.50 22.10
CA GLY A 516 -17.56 -1.14 21.62
C GLY A 516 -16.82 -0.24 22.62
N GLU A 517 -16.73 -0.61 23.90
CA GLU A 517 -16.10 0.21 24.95
C GLU A 517 -14.69 -0.29 25.31
N THR A 518 -13.69 0.59 25.25
CA THR A 518 -12.32 0.25 25.67
C THR A 518 -12.25 0.17 27.20
N LEU A 519 -11.99 -1.04 27.73
CA LEU A 519 -11.95 -1.31 29.17
C LEU A 519 -10.53 -1.16 29.75
N VAL A 520 -9.52 -1.51 28.97
CA VAL A 520 -8.10 -1.53 29.36
C VAL A 520 -7.26 -0.96 28.22
N GLY A 521 -6.23 -0.19 28.57
CA GLY A 521 -5.25 0.35 27.64
C GLY A 521 -3.86 0.30 28.26
N VAL A 522 -2.88 -0.20 27.52
CA VAL A 522 -1.47 -0.28 27.89
C VAL A 522 -0.64 0.27 26.73
N VAL A 523 0.23 1.24 27.02
CA VAL A 523 1.22 1.77 26.07
C VAL A 523 2.59 1.60 26.71
N HIS A 524 3.41 0.72 26.14
CA HIS A 524 4.72 0.39 26.68
C HIS A 524 5.82 0.97 25.78
N ALA A 525 6.57 1.95 26.29
CA ALA A 525 7.68 2.61 25.60
C ALA A 525 9.02 2.09 26.17
N PRO A 526 9.58 1.00 25.62
CA PRO A 526 10.67 0.25 26.26
C PRO A 526 11.98 1.04 26.33
N VAL A 527 12.27 1.89 25.33
CA VAL A 527 13.49 2.72 25.33
C VAL A 527 13.38 3.88 26.32
N ARG A 528 12.16 4.39 26.57
CA ARG A 528 11.89 5.37 27.64
C ARG A 528 11.87 4.74 29.03
N GLY A 529 11.73 3.41 29.13
CA GLY A 529 11.55 2.69 30.39
C GLY A 529 10.22 3.02 31.06
N GLU A 530 9.19 3.35 30.27
CA GLU A 530 7.87 3.77 30.76
C GLU A 530 6.78 2.82 30.27
N THR A 531 5.87 2.45 31.17
CA THR A 531 4.63 1.73 30.83
C THR A 531 3.46 2.53 31.34
N PHE A 532 2.64 3.00 30.40
CA PHE A 532 1.36 3.62 30.68
C PHE A 532 0.28 2.55 30.75
N ARG A 533 -0.60 2.66 31.74
CA ARG A 533 -1.76 1.77 31.86
C ARG A 533 -2.98 2.51 32.35
N ALA A 534 -4.15 2.13 31.86
CA ALA A 534 -5.42 2.62 32.33
C ALA A 534 -6.46 1.50 32.32
N VAL A 535 -7.38 1.59 33.29
CA VAL A 535 -8.55 0.73 33.37
C VAL A 535 -9.75 1.66 33.53
N LEU A 536 -10.78 1.44 32.73
CA LEU A 536 -11.98 2.27 32.73
C LEU A 536 -12.57 2.42 34.14
N GLY A 537 -12.62 3.66 34.62
CA GLY A 537 -13.12 4.06 35.94
C GLY A 537 -12.13 3.85 37.10
N GLN A 538 -10.87 3.49 36.85
CA GLN A 538 -9.86 3.22 37.89
C GLN A 538 -8.60 4.10 37.76
N GLY A 539 -8.60 5.05 36.82
CA GLY A 539 -7.51 5.99 36.60
C GLY A 539 -6.37 5.44 35.73
N ALA A 540 -5.47 6.34 35.37
CA ALA A 540 -4.27 6.06 34.57
C ALA A 540 -2.98 6.15 35.41
N TYR A 541 -1.97 5.37 35.02
CA TYR A 541 -0.68 5.28 35.72
C TYR A 541 0.48 5.21 34.73
N VAL A 542 1.64 5.75 35.12
CA VAL A 542 2.94 5.57 34.46
C VAL A 542 3.85 4.81 35.43
N GLY A 543 4.09 3.52 35.14
CA GLY A 543 4.60 2.58 36.13
C GLY A 543 3.66 2.54 37.34
N ASP A 544 4.18 2.90 38.52
CA ASP A 544 3.42 2.93 39.77
C ASP A 544 2.86 4.33 40.12
N ARG A 545 3.17 5.35 39.32
CA ARG A 545 2.76 6.74 39.59
C ARG A 545 1.45 7.08 38.88
N PRO A 546 0.46 7.70 39.55
CA PRO A 546 -0.73 8.19 38.87
C PRO A 546 -0.39 9.20 37.76
N ALA A 547 -1.00 9.04 36.59
CA ALA A 547 -0.95 10.00 35.50
C ALA A 547 -2.07 11.05 35.68
N ARG A 548 -1.76 12.33 35.43
CA ARG A 548 -2.72 13.43 35.50
C ARG A 548 -2.34 14.50 34.48
N VAL A 549 -3.33 14.95 33.72
CA VAL A 549 -3.17 16.11 32.83
C VAL A 549 -2.82 17.37 33.62
N ARG A 550 -2.13 18.32 32.97
CA ARG A 550 -1.94 19.65 33.54
C ARG A 550 -3.24 20.47 33.48
N PRO A 551 -3.42 21.46 34.37
CA PRO A 551 -4.45 22.48 34.17
C PRO A 551 -4.24 23.20 32.84
N ALA A 552 -5.33 23.53 32.15
CA ALA A 552 -5.29 24.25 30.88
C ALA A 552 -4.51 25.59 31.01
N PRO A 553 -3.43 25.79 30.26
CA PRO A 553 -2.78 27.09 30.17
C PRO A 553 -3.60 28.05 29.28
N PRO A 554 -3.30 29.36 29.29
CA PRO A 554 -3.72 30.25 28.20
C PRO A 554 -3.33 29.66 26.84
N PHE A 555 -4.14 29.86 25.80
CA PHE A 555 -3.98 29.18 24.51
C PHE A 555 -2.62 29.46 23.87
N GLU A 556 -2.14 30.71 23.95
CA GLU A 556 -0.83 31.15 23.45
C GLU A 556 0.36 30.57 24.23
N GLN A 557 0.09 29.86 25.33
CA GLN A 557 1.07 29.21 26.18
C GLN A 557 1.03 27.68 26.07
N ALA A 558 0.09 27.12 25.31
CA ALA A 558 -0.08 25.68 25.15
C ALA A 558 1.02 25.06 24.27
N LEU A 559 1.60 23.95 24.73
CA LEU A 559 2.46 23.06 23.95
C LEU A 559 1.61 21.94 23.32
N ILE A 560 1.48 21.95 22.00
CA ILE A 560 0.59 21.05 21.28
C ILE A 560 1.38 19.97 20.54
N GLY A 561 1.02 18.71 20.72
CA GLY A 561 1.48 17.60 19.90
C GLY A 561 0.64 17.44 18.63
N THR A 562 1.25 17.04 17.53
CA THR A 562 0.53 16.59 16.34
C THR A 562 1.33 15.57 15.57
N GLY A 563 0.64 14.77 14.74
CA GLY A 563 1.27 13.94 13.75
C GLY A 563 0.98 14.33 12.31
N PHE A 564 1.55 13.55 11.41
CA PHE A 564 1.43 13.75 9.97
C PHE A 564 1.21 12.39 9.37
N GLY A 565 0.13 12.27 8.60
CA GLY A 565 -0.13 11.07 7.82
C GLY A 565 0.90 10.92 6.71
N TYR A 566 0.82 9.83 5.95
CA TYR A 566 1.88 9.51 5.01
C TYR A 566 1.56 9.87 3.55
N ILE A 567 0.31 10.22 3.24
CA ILE A 567 -0.16 10.67 1.91
C ILE A 567 0.26 12.12 1.65
N ALA A 568 0.87 12.39 0.49
CA ALA A 568 1.46 13.70 0.18
C ALA A 568 0.46 14.87 0.22
N GLU A 569 -0.74 14.68 -0.33
CA GLU A 569 -1.81 15.69 -0.35
C GLU A 569 -2.29 16.02 1.07
N ARG A 570 -2.60 14.99 1.87
CA ARG A 570 -2.95 15.15 3.29
C ARG A 570 -1.86 15.91 4.05
N ARG A 571 -0.59 15.59 3.82
CA ARG A 571 0.54 16.28 4.47
C ARG A 571 0.64 17.75 4.07
N ALA A 572 0.32 18.08 2.82
CA ALA A 572 0.28 19.47 2.37
C ALA A 572 -0.80 20.25 3.14
N HIS A 573 -1.99 19.67 3.32
CA HIS A 573 -3.04 20.28 4.12
C HIS A 573 -2.71 20.33 5.62
N GLN A 574 -2.18 19.26 6.20
CA GLN A 574 -1.72 19.26 7.60
C GLN A 574 -0.63 20.32 7.84
N ALA A 575 0.25 20.57 6.87
CA ALA A 575 1.23 21.65 6.96
C ALA A 575 0.55 23.04 6.95
N GLU A 576 -0.54 23.22 6.20
CA GLU A 576 -1.32 24.46 6.19
C GLU A 576 -2.03 24.69 7.54
N VAL A 577 -2.63 23.66 8.13
CA VAL A 577 -3.20 23.73 9.50
C VAL A 577 -2.13 24.14 10.51
N VAL A 578 -0.95 23.49 10.48
CA VAL A 578 0.18 23.84 11.35
C VAL A 578 0.64 25.28 11.14
N ARG A 579 0.73 25.74 9.87
CA ARG A 579 1.10 27.12 9.54
C ARG A 579 0.16 28.15 10.18
N GLN A 580 -1.12 27.82 10.30
CA GLN A 580 -2.12 28.71 10.90
C GLN A 580 -2.22 28.59 12.42
N LEU A 581 -1.93 27.41 12.99
CA LEU A 581 -1.96 27.15 14.42
C LEU A 581 -0.70 27.66 15.14
N LEU A 582 0.48 27.45 14.55
CA LEU A 582 1.78 27.76 15.16
C LEU A 582 1.91 29.19 15.72
N PRO A 583 1.39 30.26 15.07
CA PRO A 583 1.48 31.62 15.61
C PRO A 583 0.58 31.89 16.82
N ARG A 584 -0.33 30.97 17.16
CA ARG A 584 -1.37 31.15 18.21
C ARG A 584 -1.08 30.37 19.48
N VAL A 585 -0.06 29.52 19.49
CA VAL A 585 0.28 28.60 20.57
C VAL A 585 1.75 28.76 20.95
N ARG A 586 2.19 28.14 22.05
CA ARG A 586 3.59 28.27 22.48
C ARG A 586 4.53 27.63 21.49
N ASP A 587 4.26 26.38 21.12
CA ASP A 587 5.07 25.57 20.22
C ASP A 587 4.31 24.30 19.82
N ILE A 588 4.82 23.61 18.79
CA ILE A 588 4.27 22.34 18.30
C ILE A 588 5.33 21.23 18.39
N ARG A 589 4.93 20.02 18.81
CA ARG A 589 5.77 18.82 18.80
C ARG A 589 5.22 17.82 17.79
N ARG A 590 6.13 17.24 16.99
CA ARG A 590 5.86 16.10 16.11
C ARG A 590 6.73 14.95 16.58
N ALA A 591 6.26 14.21 17.58
CA ALA A 591 7.04 13.13 18.20
C ALA A 591 7.02 11.87 17.35
N GLY A 592 5.87 11.55 16.75
CA GLY A 592 5.73 10.48 15.76
C GLY A 592 5.33 9.12 16.26
N SER A 593 4.71 9.07 17.42
CA SER A 593 3.95 7.94 17.96
C SER A 593 2.70 8.56 18.60
N ALA A 594 1.53 8.25 18.05
CA ALA A 594 0.26 8.83 18.50
C ALA A 594 -0.09 8.36 19.92
N ALA A 595 0.17 7.08 20.22
CA ALA A 595 -0.04 6.48 21.52
C ALA A 595 0.84 7.15 22.58
N ILE A 596 2.11 7.46 22.26
CA ILE A 596 3.00 8.21 23.15
C ILE A 596 2.51 9.65 23.32
N ASP A 597 2.13 10.35 22.27
CA ASP A 597 1.69 11.75 22.37
C ASP A 597 0.42 11.87 23.25
N LEU A 598 -0.54 10.94 23.11
CA LEU A 598 -1.70 10.84 24.00
C LEU A 598 -1.29 10.55 25.46
N CYS A 599 -0.32 9.67 25.67
CA CYS A 599 0.24 9.39 26.99
C CYS A 599 1.02 10.58 27.57
N ASP A 600 1.67 11.38 26.73
CA ASP A 600 2.38 12.59 27.13
C ASP A 600 1.39 13.70 27.51
N VAL A 601 0.19 13.77 26.92
CA VAL A 601 -0.92 14.58 27.46
C VAL A 601 -1.33 14.06 28.83
N ALA A 602 -1.54 12.75 28.98
CA ALA A 602 -1.93 12.12 30.25
C ALA A 602 -0.91 12.35 31.38
N ALA A 603 0.38 12.41 31.06
CA ALA A 603 1.46 12.69 32.01
C ALA A 603 1.72 14.19 32.23
N GLY A 604 1.02 15.08 31.50
CA GLY A 604 1.27 16.51 31.55
C GLY A 604 2.64 16.91 30.97
N ARG A 605 3.11 16.21 29.95
CA ARG A 605 4.29 16.57 29.16
C ARG A 605 3.93 17.29 27.85
N LEU A 606 2.70 17.09 27.39
CA LEU A 606 2.02 17.93 26.40
C LEU A 606 0.77 18.55 27.03
N ASP A 607 0.40 19.74 26.58
CA ASP A 607 -0.85 20.38 27.02
C ASP A 607 -2.04 19.86 26.20
N ALA A 608 -1.86 19.58 24.91
CA ALA A 608 -2.86 18.98 24.05
C ALA A 608 -2.22 18.21 22.89
N TYR A 609 -3.02 17.39 22.21
CA TYR A 609 -2.63 16.65 21.01
C TYR A 609 -3.75 16.70 19.97
N TYR A 610 -3.40 16.77 18.69
CA TYR A 610 -4.34 16.49 17.61
C TYR A 610 -3.68 15.76 16.43
N GLU A 611 -4.40 14.87 15.77
CA GLU A 611 -3.93 14.24 14.54
C GLU A 611 -5.09 13.81 13.64
N ARG A 612 -4.88 13.88 12.33
CA ARG A 612 -5.78 13.36 11.31
C ARG A 612 -5.18 12.12 10.67
N GLY A 613 -6.02 11.12 10.44
CA GLY A 613 -5.70 9.91 9.69
C GLY A 613 -5.22 8.75 10.53
N LEU A 614 -5.54 8.73 11.82
CA LEU A 614 -5.20 7.62 12.72
C LEU A 614 -6.13 6.42 12.49
N ASN A 615 -5.62 5.23 12.75
CA ASN A 615 -6.38 3.99 12.84
C ASN A 615 -6.71 3.67 14.30
N PRO A 616 -7.67 2.76 14.57
CA PRO A 616 -8.05 2.40 15.93
C PRO A 616 -6.88 1.94 16.82
N TRP A 617 -5.88 1.26 16.28
CA TRP A 617 -4.71 0.79 17.03
C TRP A 617 -3.76 1.92 17.47
N ASP A 618 -3.66 3.00 16.69
CA ASP A 618 -2.84 4.17 17.01
C ASP A 618 -3.33 4.90 18.28
N PHE A 619 -4.64 4.89 18.53
CA PHE A 619 -5.24 5.71 19.59
C PHE A 619 -5.99 4.93 20.68
N ALA A 620 -6.47 3.70 20.48
CA ALA A 620 -7.42 3.07 21.42
C ALA A 620 -6.88 2.96 22.86
N ALA A 621 -5.60 2.59 23.02
CA ALA A 621 -4.97 2.50 24.33
C ALA A 621 -4.64 3.89 24.90
N GLY A 622 -4.04 4.76 24.07
CA GLY A 622 -3.66 6.13 24.45
C GLY A 622 -4.85 7.00 24.83
N ASP A 623 -5.98 6.87 24.13
CA ASP A 623 -7.24 7.57 24.41
C ASP A 623 -7.76 7.22 25.80
N LEU A 624 -7.83 5.93 26.14
CA LEU A 624 -8.26 5.52 27.49
C LEU A 624 -7.30 6.06 28.56
N VAL A 625 -5.99 5.99 28.32
CA VAL A 625 -4.98 6.55 29.22
C VAL A 625 -5.19 8.06 29.43
N ALA A 626 -5.42 8.82 28.37
CA ALA A 626 -5.67 10.26 28.45
C ALA A 626 -6.96 10.57 29.21
N ARG A 627 -8.07 9.91 28.90
CA ARG A 627 -9.37 10.10 29.58
C ARG A 627 -9.29 9.80 31.08
N GLU A 628 -8.69 8.66 31.43
CA GLU A 628 -8.53 8.25 32.84
C GLU A 628 -7.51 9.13 33.62
N ALA A 629 -6.65 9.87 32.92
CA ALA A 629 -5.80 10.92 33.50
C ALA A 629 -6.49 12.29 33.64
N GLY A 630 -7.72 12.43 33.13
CA GLY A 630 -8.53 13.64 33.21
C GLY A 630 -8.55 14.51 31.94
N ALA A 631 -8.07 14.01 30.80
CA ALA A 631 -8.24 14.68 29.51
C ALA A 631 -9.68 14.53 28.99
N LEU A 632 -10.12 15.51 28.20
CA LEU A 632 -11.19 15.33 27.24
C LEU A 632 -10.59 14.83 25.93
N THR A 633 -11.28 13.91 25.26
CA THR A 633 -10.91 13.39 23.94
C THR A 633 -12.11 13.41 23.01
N GLY A 634 -11.88 13.63 21.71
CA GLY A 634 -12.95 13.73 20.71
C GLY A 634 -12.42 13.98 19.30
N GLY A 635 -13.34 14.04 18.34
CA GLY A 635 -13.06 14.40 16.95
C GLY A 635 -13.50 15.81 16.65
N ARG A 636 -14.38 16.00 15.66
CA ARG A 636 -15.07 17.28 15.42
C ARG A 636 -16.02 17.61 16.58
N PRO A 637 -16.49 18.86 16.72
CA PRO A 637 -17.42 19.24 17.79
C PRO A 637 -18.64 18.30 17.87
N GLY A 638 -18.79 17.62 19.01
CA GLY A 638 -19.87 16.65 19.26
C GLY A 638 -19.64 15.24 18.70
N GLU A 639 -18.54 15.01 17.99
CA GLU A 639 -18.16 13.71 17.45
C GLU A 639 -17.12 13.03 18.36
N PRO A 640 -17.20 11.69 18.53
CA PRO A 640 -16.19 10.95 19.28
C PRO A 640 -14.84 10.99 18.54
N LEU A 641 -13.77 10.67 19.27
CA LEU A 641 -12.45 10.53 18.68
C LEU A 641 -12.50 9.43 17.60
N SER A 642 -11.97 9.76 16.41
CA SER A 642 -11.93 8.84 15.26
C SER A 642 -10.68 9.06 14.43
N GLY A 643 -10.54 8.28 13.35
CA GLY A 643 -9.47 8.46 12.39
C GLY A 643 -9.57 9.72 11.54
N GLU A 644 -10.75 10.34 11.43
CA GLU A 644 -10.90 11.61 10.70
C GLU A 644 -10.20 12.76 11.42
N LEU A 645 -10.37 12.80 12.74
CA LEU A 645 -9.66 13.72 13.63
C LEU A 645 -9.66 13.14 15.05
N ALA A 646 -8.48 13.11 15.66
CA ALA A 646 -8.29 12.86 17.08
C ALA A 646 -7.82 14.15 17.75
N VAL A 647 -8.47 14.54 18.84
CA VAL A 647 -8.10 15.69 19.67
C VAL A 647 -8.10 15.24 21.14
N ALA A 648 -7.09 15.65 21.91
CA ALA A 648 -7.01 15.40 23.34
C ALA A 648 -6.44 16.62 24.07
N GLY A 649 -6.97 16.93 25.25
CA GLY A 649 -6.46 18.01 26.10
C GLY A 649 -7.26 18.17 27.40
N PRO A 650 -6.78 18.96 28.37
CA PRO A 650 -7.52 19.24 29.58
C PRO A 650 -8.76 20.10 29.28
N PRO A 651 -9.81 20.02 30.13
CA PRO A 651 -10.96 20.91 30.03
C PRO A 651 -10.54 22.39 29.97
N GLY A 652 -11.15 23.14 29.06
CA GLY A 652 -10.84 24.54 28.78
C GLY A 652 -9.84 24.76 27.65
N LEU A 653 -8.89 23.84 27.43
CA LEU A 653 -8.00 23.86 26.25
C LEU A 653 -8.55 23.01 25.11
N PHE A 654 -9.13 21.85 25.44
CA PHE A 654 -9.71 20.93 24.46
C PHE A 654 -10.73 21.61 23.55
N GLU A 655 -11.70 22.33 24.12
CA GLU A 655 -12.80 22.95 23.37
C GLU A 655 -12.28 24.08 22.46
N GLN A 656 -11.31 24.86 22.94
CA GLN A 656 -10.67 25.92 22.16
C GLN A 656 -9.91 25.33 20.97
N LEU A 657 -9.12 24.28 21.21
CA LEU A 657 -8.37 23.60 20.16
C LEU A 657 -9.30 22.91 19.15
N GLN A 658 -10.30 22.18 19.63
CA GLN A 658 -11.26 21.46 18.79
C GLN A 658 -12.02 22.42 17.85
N THR A 659 -12.52 23.53 18.40
CA THR A 659 -13.23 24.55 17.59
C THR A 659 -12.31 25.13 16.53
N LEU A 660 -11.08 25.48 16.91
CA LEU A 660 -10.12 26.03 15.96
C LEU A 660 -9.74 25.03 14.87
N LEU A 661 -9.54 23.76 15.20
CA LEU A 661 -9.22 22.72 14.21
C LEU A 661 -10.37 22.48 13.23
N ASP A 662 -11.62 22.56 13.69
CA ASP A 662 -12.80 22.49 12.82
C ASP A 662 -12.87 23.69 11.86
N ASP A 663 -12.66 24.91 12.38
CA ASP A 663 -12.59 26.13 11.56
C ASP A 663 -11.46 26.10 10.52
N LEU A 664 -10.34 25.46 10.86
CA LEU A 664 -9.20 25.27 9.96
C LEU A 664 -9.40 24.12 8.96
N GLY A 665 -10.50 23.38 9.05
CA GLY A 665 -10.76 22.22 8.19
C GLY A 665 -9.79 21.06 8.42
N ALA A 666 -9.28 20.88 9.65
CA ALA A 666 -8.24 19.90 9.95
C ALA A 666 -8.66 18.43 9.73
N TRP A 667 -9.93 18.17 9.43
CA TRP A 667 -10.55 16.86 9.22
C TRP A 667 -10.75 16.48 7.73
N HIS A 668 -10.65 17.42 6.79
CA HIS A 668 -10.82 17.15 5.34
C HIS A 668 -9.58 17.56 4.52
N ASP A 669 -9.59 17.26 3.21
CA ASP A 669 -8.55 17.65 2.25
C ASP A 669 -8.81 19.01 1.58
#